data_AF-A0ABD0JNL6-F1
#
_entry.id   AF-A0ABD0JNL6-F1
#
_cell.length_a   1.000
_cell.length_b   1.000
_cell.length_c   1.000
_cell.angle_alpha   90.00
_cell.angle_beta   90.00
_cell.angle_gamma   90.00
#
_symmetry.space_group_name_H-M   'P 1'
#
loop_
_entity.id
_entity.type
_entity.pdbx_description
1 polymer ?
#
loop_
_entity_poly.entity_id
_entity_poly.type
_entity_poly.pdbx_seq_one_letter_code
_entity_poly.pdbx_strand_id
1 'polypeptide(L)'
;MSSQWDEPVHPAGWAVNGDRGAFYDSHENCIHTLLNPGWWQVDLGRPYPLHSFTVWARDNGLVRRMADCVITVDGKFCYRFPEDTSDFPLRIDFNCTSGVINGSVVKVYKDSTAEDMDFVINFCEFEAWKCEGGTYGENCGETCGTCYDGAPCHHVTGHCQKCEKSLELPFCRAEPVISQANVGIVAGAAVGVLILSILAGVLALYIKKIRQRRRAGEYQPETAVLGADVVCTRHIDYDNHGYSNNGGDKKHVLGEDLHPEIKPNGTAHTTTNGDAFWHGSDSDEGKQSPDPLQLSSLSSNGDDNEELDTVMSLLEVDSDTGEGRETAENEAHDGSDVYMTPEAAGLRLDSIPQSLLGKLRGSEKLPFGLQKEHDCGSKEENQHSNRFDSIIPYDATRVVLHGDPPSDFSDYINASYIRGYWSWKTYIATQGPMANTVEEFWKMVLQERVTQIVMLTNVQEGDKTYGSVQVTTVDVQKRADYFIRTFDISGSGSYSSRQVTQYHYVTWPVHSVPNVTAGVGRTGLFIGLDIAMNHAENESQVDIFHIVERMREDRCNMVQTKAQYRFLHMVALEACISRATRVPLVGFDTFFPTHIDPAQSNQKIDAEFEMLTQTKVLMRKHPHTEALKEENIDKNRNHEVLPADRHLVSLTDDIKGRNQYINAVFVKTLFANRGCILTQLPLPHTLIDIWRLVTGYDVNTIVSLGSEVLGPEKNCCYWPREQKHPMKFGPFAVTLLSKEQLGEHLTSYSIQLKSKGTSKSREVTLLHYSGWSGELPASTPDVISLVDMMTSQSMDEEKHPVVVQCM
;
A
#
# COMPACT_ATOMS: atom_id res chain seq x y z
N MET A 1 9.11 -4.33 -41.04
CA MET A 1 8.92 -5.32 -42.13
C MET A 1 8.06 -6.45 -41.55
N SER A 2 7.16 -7.03 -42.33
CA SER A 2 6.29 -8.13 -41.88
C SER A 2 6.80 -9.48 -42.38
N SER A 3 6.60 -10.53 -41.58
CA SER A 3 6.64 -11.92 -42.04
C SER A 3 6.00 -12.85 -41.01
N GLN A 4 4.82 -13.39 -41.35
CA GLN A 4 4.32 -14.72 -40.95
C GLN A 4 4.33 -15.05 -39.43
N TRP A 5 3.25 -14.68 -38.74
CA TRP A 5 2.23 -15.62 -38.24
C TRP A 5 1.01 -14.79 -37.82
N ASP A 6 -0.03 -14.71 -38.67
CA ASP A 6 -1.19 -13.85 -38.44
C ASP A 6 -2.23 -14.49 -37.49
N GLU A 7 -1.88 -14.61 -36.21
CA GLU A 7 -2.87 -14.70 -35.13
C GLU A 7 -3.06 -13.31 -34.51
N PRO A 8 -4.26 -12.68 -34.58
CA PRO A 8 -4.50 -11.41 -33.89
C PRO A 8 -4.19 -11.51 -32.38
N VAL A 9 -3.44 -10.52 -31.89
CA VAL A 9 -2.91 -10.54 -30.52
C VAL A 9 -3.96 -10.05 -29.56
N HIS A 10 -4.58 -11.00 -28.88
CA HIS A 10 -5.73 -10.78 -28.02
C HIS A 10 -5.33 -10.23 -26.63
N PRO A 11 -5.99 -9.15 -26.14
CA PRO A 11 -5.74 -8.58 -24.82
C PRO A 11 -5.77 -9.60 -23.68
N ALA A 12 -4.81 -9.49 -22.75
CA ALA A 12 -4.66 -10.42 -21.63
C ALA A 12 -5.92 -10.58 -20.75
N GLY A 13 -6.83 -9.60 -20.73
CA GLY A 13 -8.10 -9.66 -20.00
C GLY A 13 -9.20 -10.51 -20.65
N TRP A 14 -8.98 -11.09 -21.84
CA TRP A 14 -9.98 -11.93 -22.50
C TRP A 14 -10.14 -13.30 -21.82
N ALA A 15 -9.04 -13.91 -21.35
CA ALA A 15 -9.09 -15.20 -20.65
C ALA A 15 -9.46 -15.10 -19.15
N VAL A 16 -10.20 -14.04 -18.79
CA VAL A 16 -10.93 -13.83 -17.52
C VAL A 16 -12.24 -13.08 -17.78
N ASN A 17 -12.83 -13.25 -18.98
CA ASN A 17 -14.08 -12.60 -19.37
C ASN A 17 -15.34 -13.36 -18.90
N GLY A 18 -15.18 -14.59 -18.40
CA GLY A 18 -16.28 -15.47 -17.95
C GLY A 18 -16.86 -16.40 -19.03
N ASP A 19 -16.34 -16.38 -20.26
CA ASP A 19 -16.66 -17.35 -21.31
C ASP A 19 -15.67 -18.52 -21.26
N ARG A 20 -16.19 -19.70 -20.92
CA ARG A 20 -15.42 -20.97 -20.90
C ARG A 20 -15.26 -21.61 -22.30
N GLY A 21 -15.52 -20.85 -23.37
CA GLY A 21 -15.32 -21.25 -24.75
C GLY A 21 -13.83 -21.42 -25.09
N ALA A 22 -13.45 -22.61 -25.58
CA ALA A 22 -12.10 -22.89 -26.07
C ALA A 22 -11.91 -22.59 -27.57
N PHE A 23 -12.95 -22.09 -28.25
CA PHE A 23 -12.98 -21.87 -29.71
C PHE A 23 -12.62 -20.44 -30.11
N TYR A 24 -11.54 -20.33 -30.88
CA TYR A 24 -10.94 -19.06 -31.32
C TYR A 24 -11.80 -18.22 -32.27
N ASP A 25 -12.47 -18.84 -33.25
CA ASP A 25 -13.07 -18.12 -34.39
C ASP A 25 -14.44 -17.47 -34.09
N SER A 26 -14.93 -17.48 -32.84
CA SER A 26 -16.30 -17.05 -32.52
C SER A 26 -16.43 -15.82 -31.62
N HIS A 27 -15.58 -15.67 -30.60
CA HIS A 27 -15.71 -14.63 -29.57
C HIS A 27 -14.34 -14.23 -28.98
N GLU A 28 -14.31 -13.08 -28.33
CA GLU A 28 -13.13 -12.45 -27.73
C GLU A 28 -12.72 -13.12 -26.38
N ASN A 29 -12.29 -14.40 -26.40
CA ASN A 29 -11.98 -15.20 -25.20
C ASN A 29 -10.50 -15.66 -25.08
N CYS A 30 -9.92 -16.28 -26.11
CA CYS A 30 -8.57 -16.85 -26.02
C CYS A 30 -7.46 -15.78 -26.03
N ILE A 31 -6.44 -15.94 -25.18
CA ILE A 31 -5.22 -15.09 -25.17
C ILE A 31 -4.04 -15.76 -25.88
N HIS A 32 -3.11 -14.96 -26.40
CA HIS A 32 -1.83 -15.41 -26.93
C HIS A 32 -0.73 -14.40 -26.57
N THR A 33 0.27 -14.80 -25.78
CA THR A 33 1.38 -13.90 -25.43
C THR A 33 2.31 -13.67 -26.63
N LEU A 34 2.82 -12.44 -26.84
CA LEU A 34 3.78 -12.11 -27.91
C LEU A 34 5.26 -12.26 -27.51
N LEU A 35 5.57 -12.15 -26.22
CA LEU A 35 6.93 -11.86 -25.76
C LEU A 35 7.63 -13.12 -25.22
N ASN A 36 8.97 -13.08 -25.23
CA ASN A 36 9.83 -13.99 -24.48
C ASN A 36 10.51 -13.18 -23.35
N PRO A 37 10.36 -13.54 -22.06
CA PRO A 37 9.56 -14.66 -21.55
C PRO A 37 8.05 -14.41 -21.71
N GLY A 38 7.32 -15.47 -22.08
CA GLY A 38 5.86 -15.44 -22.12
C GLY A 38 5.29 -15.44 -20.71
N TRP A 39 4.45 -14.46 -20.37
CA TRP A 39 3.75 -14.40 -19.09
C TRP A 39 2.37 -13.77 -19.20
N TRP A 40 1.51 -14.13 -18.24
CA TRP A 40 0.19 -13.58 -18.00
C TRP A 40 -0.02 -13.42 -16.48
N GLN A 41 -0.83 -12.45 -16.06
CA GLN A 41 -1.05 -12.16 -14.64
C GLN A 41 -2.45 -11.57 -14.41
N VAL A 42 -3.07 -11.94 -13.28
CA VAL A 42 -4.28 -11.32 -12.75
C VAL A 42 -4.04 -10.87 -11.29
N ASP A 43 -4.55 -9.70 -10.94
CA ASP A 43 -4.66 -9.23 -9.56
C ASP A 43 -6.11 -9.40 -9.08
N LEU A 44 -6.28 -10.05 -7.94
CA LEU A 44 -7.58 -10.32 -7.31
C LEU A 44 -8.05 -9.14 -6.42
N GLY A 45 -7.27 -8.07 -6.33
CA GLY A 45 -7.57 -6.80 -5.63
C GLY A 45 -7.43 -6.86 -4.10
N ARG A 46 -7.19 -8.06 -3.54
CA ARG A 46 -6.81 -8.34 -2.14
C ARG A 46 -6.33 -9.78 -2.03
N PRO A 47 -5.55 -10.15 -0.99
CA PRO A 47 -5.15 -11.52 -0.78
C PRO A 47 -6.33 -12.46 -0.49
N TYR A 48 -6.31 -13.63 -1.11
CA TYR A 48 -7.24 -14.73 -0.88
C TYR A 48 -6.49 -16.03 -0.58
N PRO A 49 -7.08 -16.97 0.19
CA PRO A 49 -6.52 -18.29 0.44
C PRO A 49 -6.79 -19.22 -0.75
N LEU A 50 -5.95 -19.11 -1.80
CA LEU A 50 -6.08 -19.87 -3.03
C LEU A 50 -5.56 -21.30 -2.86
N HIS A 51 -6.27 -22.28 -3.41
CA HIS A 51 -5.91 -23.70 -3.28
C HIS A 51 -5.84 -24.43 -4.62
N SER A 52 -6.89 -24.29 -5.42
CA SER A 52 -7.04 -24.93 -6.73
C SER A 52 -7.32 -23.91 -7.83
N PHE A 53 -7.05 -24.31 -9.05
CA PHE A 53 -7.11 -23.47 -10.24
C PHE A 53 -7.63 -24.28 -11.41
N THR A 54 -8.35 -23.63 -12.32
CA THR A 54 -8.82 -24.23 -13.57
C THR A 54 -8.31 -23.39 -14.73
N VAL A 55 -7.64 -24.02 -15.69
CA VAL A 55 -7.24 -23.39 -16.96
C VAL A 55 -7.98 -24.07 -18.10
N TRP A 56 -8.67 -23.27 -18.92
CA TRP A 56 -9.29 -23.73 -20.15
C TRP A 56 -8.34 -23.52 -21.33
N ALA A 57 -7.71 -24.58 -21.82
CA ALA A 57 -6.80 -24.55 -22.96
C ALA A 57 -7.56 -24.49 -24.31
N ARG A 58 -6.91 -23.96 -25.35
CA ARG A 58 -7.51 -23.69 -26.67
C ARG A 58 -7.76 -24.95 -27.49
N ASP A 59 -8.95 -25.05 -28.10
CA ASP A 59 -9.40 -26.19 -28.89
C ASP A 59 -8.87 -26.15 -30.33
N ASN A 60 -7.56 -26.33 -30.47
CA ASN A 60 -6.88 -26.52 -31.75
C ASN A 60 -5.56 -27.33 -31.64
N GLY A 61 -5.38 -28.09 -30.55
CA GLY A 61 -4.18 -28.90 -30.31
C GLY A 61 -2.96 -28.10 -29.82
N LEU A 62 -3.12 -26.81 -29.48
CA LEU A 62 -2.05 -25.98 -28.93
C LEU A 62 -1.85 -26.12 -27.41
N VAL A 63 -2.49 -27.10 -26.76
CA VAL A 63 -2.36 -27.39 -25.30
C VAL A 63 -0.90 -27.62 -24.88
N ARG A 64 -0.04 -28.07 -25.80
CA ARG A 64 1.43 -28.14 -25.63
C ARG A 64 2.09 -26.81 -25.25
N ARG A 65 1.46 -25.66 -25.51
CA ARG A 65 1.92 -24.34 -25.07
C ARG A 65 1.78 -24.12 -23.57
N MET A 66 1.02 -24.94 -22.86
CA MET A 66 1.01 -24.94 -21.39
C MET A 66 2.18 -25.71 -20.77
N ALA A 67 2.95 -26.50 -21.53
CA ALA A 67 4.12 -27.19 -21.01
C ALA A 67 5.16 -26.22 -20.42
N ASP A 68 5.74 -26.60 -19.28
CA ASP A 68 6.67 -25.79 -18.47
C ASP A 68 6.16 -24.41 -17.99
N CYS A 69 4.86 -24.13 -18.11
CA CYS A 69 4.28 -22.97 -17.45
C CYS A 69 4.42 -23.11 -15.92
N VAL A 70 4.98 -22.08 -15.28
CA VAL A 70 5.09 -21.93 -13.83
C VAL A 70 3.99 -21.00 -13.35
N ILE A 71 3.32 -21.38 -12.26
CA ILE A 71 2.32 -20.57 -11.58
C ILE A 71 2.83 -20.16 -10.21
N THR A 72 2.72 -18.86 -9.94
CA THR A 72 3.08 -18.24 -8.67
C THR A 72 1.94 -17.38 -8.13
N VAL A 73 1.81 -17.33 -6.80
CA VAL A 73 0.86 -16.48 -6.07
C VAL A 73 1.65 -15.54 -5.16
N ASP A 74 1.58 -14.23 -5.40
CA ASP A 74 2.49 -13.21 -4.84
C ASP A 74 3.97 -13.64 -4.91
N GLY A 75 4.40 -14.18 -6.06
CA GLY A 75 5.75 -14.70 -6.29
C GLY A 75 6.09 -16.05 -5.66
N LYS A 76 5.25 -16.58 -4.76
CA LYS A 76 5.43 -17.91 -4.13
C LYS A 76 5.08 -19.02 -5.13
N PHE A 77 5.90 -20.06 -5.22
CA PHE A 77 5.65 -21.19 -6.13
C PHE A 77 4.36 -21.95 -5.75
N CYS A 78 3.45 -22.07 -6.73
CA CYS A 78 2.22 -22.85 -6.63
C CYS A 78 2.34 -24.17 -7.39
N TYR A 79 2.58 -24.11 -8.71
CA TYR A 79 2.51 -25.26 -9.61
C TYR A 79 3.44 -25.08 -10.81
N ARG A 80 3.89 -26.18 -11.41
CA ARG A 80 4.55 -26.20 -12.74
C ARG A 80 3.86 -27.28 -13.58
N PHE A 81 3.46 -26.93 -14.79
CA PHE A 81 2.96 -27.89 -15.77
C PHE A 81 4.10 -28.82 -16.25
N PRO A 82 3.84 -30.10 -16.53
CA PRO A 82 4.87 -31.02 -17.03
C PRO A 82 5.41 -30.59 -18.41
N GLU A 83 6.58 -31.11 -18.76
CA GLU A 83 7.23 -30.94 -20.07
C GLU A 83 6.38 -31.50 -21.22
N ASP A 84 5.61 -32.56 -20.96
CA ASP A 84 4.65 -33.17 -21.89
C ASP A 84 3.21 -32.88 -21.45
N THR A 85 2.48 -32.14 -22.29
CA THR A 85 1.03 -31.90 -22.15
C THR A 85 0.25 -32.35 -23.39
N SER A 86 0.73 -33.33 -24.17
CA SER A 86 0.03 -33.82 -25.38
C SER A 86 -1.35 -34.40 -25.08
N ASP A 87 -1.47 -35.10 -23.95
CA ASP A 87 -2.70 -35.76 -23.49
C ASP A 87 -3.55 -34.88 -22.56
N PHE A 88 -3.22 -33.59 -22.41
CA PHE A 88 -3.95 -32.71 -21.49
C PHE A 88 -5.35 -32.36 -22.01
N PRO A 89 -6.40 -32.47 -21.17
CA PRO A 89 -7.76 -32.07 -21.53
C PRO A 89 -7.88 -30.55 -21.74
N LEU A 90 -8.89 -30.11 -22.50
CA LEU A 90 -9.18 -28.69 -22.71
C LEU A 90 -9.55 -27.95 -21.42
N ARG A 91 -10.01 -28.65 -20.38
CA ARG A 91 -10.19 -28.11 -19.01
C ARG A 91 -9.19 -28.78 -18.09
N ILE A 92 -8.26 -28.01 -17.54
CA ILE A 92 -7.16 -28.48 -16.71
C ILE A 92 -7.38 -27.96 -15.28
N ASP A 93 -7.82 -28.83 -14.37
CA ASP A 93 -7.91 -28.54 -12.94
C ASP A 93 -6.64 -29.00 -12.21
N PHE A 94 -6.06 -28.15 -11.37
CA PHE A 94 -4.87 -28.47 -10.57
C PHE A 94 -4.84 -27.69 -9.25
N ASN A 95 -4.07 -28.20 -8.28
CA ASN A 95 -3.89 -27.59 -6.96
C ASN A 95 -2.44 -27.11 -6.79
N CYS A 96 -2.20 -26.11 -5.94
CA CYS A 96 -0.82 -25.76 -5.59
C CYS A 96 -0.13 -26.92 -4.86
N THR A 97 1.07 -27.27 -5.30
CA THR A 97 1.97 -28.25 -4.66
C THR A 97 2.32 -27.88 -3.21
N SER A 98 2.31 -26.58 -2.91
CA SER A 98 2.58 -25.99 -1.59
C SER A 98 1.36 -25.96 -0.66
N GLY A 99 0.22 -26.57 -1.04
CA GLY A 99 -1.05 -26.41 -0.32
C GLY A 99 -1.69 -25.03 -0.54
N VAL A 100 -2.59 -24.61 0.36
CA VAL A 100 -3.24 -23.29 0.28
C VAL A 100 -2.21 -22.15 0.34
N ILE A 101 -2.16 -21.30 -0.70
CA ILE A 101 -1.32 -20.10 -0.71
C ILE A 101 -2.21 -18.85 -0.56
N ASN A 102 -2.02 -18.13 0.55
CA ASN A 102 -2.64 -16.83 0.73
C ASN A 102 -1.89 -15.76 -0.08
N GLY A 103 -2.58 -15.11 -1.01
CA GLY A 103 -2.03 -14.01 -1.81
C GLY A 103 -3.00 -13.38 -2.82
N SER A 104 -2.58 -12.25 -3.40
CA SER A 104 -3.40 -11.34 -4.23
C SER A 104 -3.20 -11.50 -5.74
N VAL A 105 -1.95 -11.70 -6.16
CA VAL A 105 -1.55 -11.68 -7.57
C VAL A 105 -1.22 -13.09 -8.03
N VAL A 106 -1.90 -13.56 -9.07
CA VAL A 106 -1.63 -14.86 -9.68
C VAL A 106 -0.94 -14.63 -11.02
N LYS A 107 0.27 -15.18 -11.17
CA LYS A 107 1.09 -15.06 -12.39
C LYS A 107 1.39 -16.43 -12.97
N VAL A 108 1.16 -16.58 -14.28
CA VAL A 108 1.57 -17.72 -15.11
C VAL A 108 2.72 -17.25 -16.00
N TYR A 109 3.87 -17.93 -16.02
CA TYR A 109 5.00 -17.56 -16.88
C TYR A 109 5.79 -18.79 -17.34
N LYS A 110 6.53 -18.67 -18.45
CA LYS A 110 7.54 -19.67 -18.84
C LYS A 110 8.93 -19.24 -18.37
N ASP A 111 9.68 -20.24 -17.92
CA ASP A 111 11.00 -20.14 -17.27
C ASP A 111 12.13 -20.64 -18.22
N SER A 112 11.81 -20.83 -19.50
CA SER A 112 12.64 -21.55 -20.48
C SER A 112 13.53 -20.61 -21.32
N THR A 113 14.78 -21.02 -21.52
CA THR A 113 15.73 -20.42 -22.46
C THR A 113 15.92 -21.25 -23.74
N ALA A 114 15.02 -22.20 -24.03
CA ALA A 114 15.13 -23.08 -25.20
C ALA A 114 14.75 -22.38 -26.52
N GLU A 115 15.39 -22.79 -27.62
CA GLU A 115 15.30 -22.13 -28.94
C GLU A 115 14.06 -22.53 -29.78
N ASP A 116 13.08 -23.22 -29.20
CA ASP A 116 11.93 -23.82 -29.90
C ASP A 116 10.64 -22.98 -29.84
N MET A 117 9.84 -23.00 -30.91
CA MET A 117 8.80 -21.98 -31.22
C MET A 117 7.58 -21.88 -30.28
N ASP A 118 7.52 -22.63 -29.18
CA ASP A 118 6.40 -22.66 -28.23
C ASP A 118 6.75 -22.04 -26.85
N PHE A 119 7.59 -21.00 -26.86
CA PHE A 119 7.87 -20.10 -25.73
C PHE A 119 6.69 -19.20 -25.32
N VAL A 120 5.57 -19.24 -26.05
CA VAL A 120 4.35 -18.46 -25.79
C VAL A 120 3.32 -19.25 -24.95
N ILE A 121 2.51 -18.52 -24.18
CA ILE A 121 1.39 -19.06 -23.39
C ILE A 121 0.08 -18.80 -24.15
N ASN A 122 -0.84 -19.78 -24.11
CA ASN A 122 -2.14 -19.71 -24.79
C ASN A 122 -3.21 -20.51 -24.01
N PHE A 123 -4.28 -19.83 -23.59
CA PHE A 123 -5.47 -20.39 -22.94
C PHE A 123 -6.65 -19.41 -23.09
N CYS A 124 -7.86 -19.80 -22.68
CA CYS A 124 -9.11 -19.06 -22.97
C CYS A 124 -9.99 -18.73 -21.75
N GLU A 125 -9.75 -19.33 -20.57
CA GLU A 125 -10.30 -18.87 -19.30
C GLU A 125 -9.39 -19.35 -18.15
N PHE A 126 -9.20 -18.52 -17.11
CA PHE A 126 -8.42 -18.83 -15.91
C PHE A 126 -9.23 -18.59 -14.63
N GLU A 127 -9.59 -19.66 -13.92
CA GLU A 127 -10.37 -19.59 -12.69
C GLU A 127 -9.48 -19.88 -11.48
N ALA A 128 -9.42 -18.95 -10.51
CA ALA A 128 -8.66 -19.11 -9.26
C ALA A 128 -9.62 -19.41 -8.09
N TRP A 129 -9.53 -20.60 -7.50
CA TRP A 129 -10.42 -21.06 -6.44
C TRP A 129 -9.78 -20.92 -5.05
N LYS A 130 -10.56 -20.33 -4.14
CA LYS A 130 -10.27 -20.23 -2.71
C LYS A 130 -11.02 -21.33 -1.93
N CYS A 131 -10.60 -21.62 -0.69
CA CYS A 131 -11.42 -22.44 0.21
C CYS A 131 -12.84 -21.85 0.36
N GLU A 132 -13.86 -22.72 0.38
CA GLU A 132 -15.25 -22.31 0.56
C GLU A 132 -15.49 -21.79 1.99
N GLY A 133 -16.38 -20.81 2.16
CA GLY A 133 -16.69 -20.23 3.46
C GLY A 133 -17.33 -21.28 4.38
N GLY A 134 -16.57 -21.73 5.38
CA GLY A 134 -16.93 -22.91 6.19
C GLY A 134 -15.96 -24.08 6.06
N THR A 135 -14.85 -23.94 5.32
CA THR A 135 -13.81 -24.98 5.18
C THR A 135 -12.40 -24.49 5.56
N TYR A 136 -11.52 -25.41 5.96
CA TYR A 136 -10.13 -25.14 6.32
C TYR A 136 -9.17 -26.34 6.10
N GLY A 137 -7.90 -26.11 6.36
CA GLY A 137 -6.80 -27.07 6.26
C GLY A 137 -6.04 -26.95 4.94
N GLU A 138 -4.91 -27.65 4.83
CA GLU A 138 -3.98 -27.55 3.69
C GLU A 138 -4.60 -27.88 2.32
N ASN A 139 -5.74 -28.59 2.32
CA ASN A 139 -6.55 -28.94 1.15
C ASN A 139 -8.04 -28.52 1.25
N CYS A 140 -8.37 -27.53 2.10
CA CYS A 140 -9.75 -27.10 2.40
C CYS A 140 -10.72 -28.25 2.82
N GLY A 141 -10.21 -29.39 3.31
CA GLY A 141 -10.98 -30.61 3.53
C GLY A 141 -11.70 -30.72 4.88
N GLU A 142 -11.35 -29.88 5.85
CA GLU A 142 -11.98 -29.85 7.18
C GLU A 142 -13.07 -28.78 7.24
N THR A 143 -14.17 -29.03 7.97
CA THR A 143 -15.28 -28.07 8.11
C THR A 143 -15.15 -27.21 9.37
N CYS A 144 -15.31 -25.90 9.23
CA CYS A 144 -15.39 -24.96 10.35
C CYS A 144 -16.47 -25.38 11.37
N GLY A 145 -16.26 -25.09 12.66
CA GLY A 145 -17.37 -25.05 13.61
C GLY A 145 -18.19 -23.77 13.49
N THR A 146 -19.19 -23.60 14.37
CA THR A 146 -20.11 -22.46 14.34
C THR A 146 -19.47 -21.22 14.96
N CYS A 147 -18.66 -20.52 14.17
CA CYS A 147 -18.18 -19.19 14.52
C CYS A 147 -19.37 -18.22 14.71
N TYR A 148 -19.15 -17.19 15.53
CA TYR A 148 -20.14 -16.16 15.81
C TYR A 148 -20.65 -15.48 14.53
N ASP A 149 -21.98 -15.30 14.45
CA ASP A 149 -22.66 -14.57 13.35
C ASP A 149 -22.40 -15.18 11.95
N GLY A 150 -22.17 -16.50 11.88
CA GLY A 150 -21.92 -17.21 10.63
C GLY A 150 -20.57 -16.90 9.97
N ALA A 151 -19.65 -16.26 10.68
CA ALA A 151 -18.33 -15.90 10.15
C ALA A 151 -17.53 -17.14 9.68
N PRO A 152 -16.73 -17.06 8.62
CA PRO A 152 -15.82 -18.14 8.24
C PRO A 152 -14.70 -18.29 9.27
N CYS A 153 -14.31 -19.53 9.57
CA CYS A 153 -13.11 -19.79 10.37
C CYS A 153 -11.82 -19.57 9.58
N HIS A 154 -10.69 -19.52 10.27
CA HIS A 154 -9.37 -19.31 9.66
C HIS A 154 -8.98 -20.51 8.77
N HIS A 155 -8.87 -20.25 7.46
CA HIS A 155 -8.70 -21.23 6.39
C HIS A 155 -7.52 -22.22 6.54
N VAL A 156 -6.45 -21.89 7.28
CA VAL A 156 -5.37 -22.87 7.56
C VAL A 156 -5.68 -23.71 8.80
N THR A 157 -6.21 -23.10 9.87
CA THR A 157 -6.17 -23.68 11.22
C THR A 157 -7.53 -24.06 11.79
N GLY A 158 -8.65 -23.72 11.13
CA GLY A 158 -10.00 -23.99 11.62
C GLY A 158 -10.46 -23.08 12.75
N HIS A 159 -9.66 -22.07 13.11
CA HIS A 159 -9.91 -21.22 14.27
C HIS A 159 -10.93 -20.12 13.95
N CYS A 160 -12.02 -20.07 14.71
CA CYS A 160 -12.91 -18.92 14.77
C CYS A 160 -12.31 -17.85 15.68
N GLN A 161 -12.53 -16.57 15.37
CA GLN A 161 -12.16 -15.46 16.27
C GLN A 161 -13.08 -15.38 17.52
N LYS A 162 -14.31 -15.89 17.40
CA LYS A 162 -15.36 -15.88 18.42
C LYS A 162 -16.38 -16.98 18.09
N CYS A 163 -16.98 -17.61 19.10
CA CYS A 163 -18.03 -18.60 18.93
C CYS A 163 -19.44 -18.03 19.12
N GLU A 164 -20.45 -18.73 18.61
CA GLU A 164 -21.80 -18.60 19.16
C GLU A 164 -21.86 -19.05 20.63
N LYS A 165 -22.91 -18.66 21.34
CA LYS A 165 -23.07 -18.97 22.77
C LYS A 165 -23.15 -20.48 22.99
N SER A 166 -22.45 -20.96 24.03
CA SER A 166 -22.34 -22.38 24.42
C SER A 166 -21.39 -23.25 23.57
N LEU A 167 -20.47 -22.64 22.83
CA LEU A 167 -19.41 -23.33 22.07
C LEU A 167 -18.03 -22.76 22.44
N GLU A 168 -16.99 -23.60 22.44
CA GLU A 168 -15.66 -23.22 22.92
C GLU A 168 -14.64 -22.96 21.80
N LEU A 169 -13.71 -22.05 22.08
CA LEU A 169 -12.60 -21.70 21.21
C LEU A 169 -11.51 -22.80 21.22
N PRO A 170 -10.72 -22.95 20.15
CA PRO A 170 -10.71 -22.09 18.96
C PRO A 170 -11.66 -22.55 17.83
N PHE A 171 -12.14 -23.80 17.86
CA PHE A 171 -12.85 -24.38 16.71
C PHE A 171 -14.36 -24.12 16.68
N CYS A 172 -14.98 -23.71 17.79
CA CYS A 172 -16.44 -23.54 17.94
C CYS A 172 -17.27 -24.75 17.47
N ARG A 173 -16.72 -25.96 17.65
CA ARG A 173 -17.46 -27.22 17.55
C ARG A 173 -17.99 -27.56 18.95
N ALA A 174 -19.18 -28.15 19.05
CA ALA A 174 -19.63 -28.71 20.33
C ALA A 174 -18.79 -29.94 20.66
N GLU A 175 -18.35 -30.11 21.91
CA GLU A 175 -17.76 -31.39 22.32
C GLU A 175 -18.79 -32.51 22.12
N PRO A 176 -18.40 -33.69 21.61
CA PRO A 176 -19.29 -34.84 21.55
C PRO A 176 -19.67 -35.21 22.98
N VAL A 177 -20.96 -35.17 23.31
CA VAL A 177 -21.47 -35.42 24.66
C VAL A 177 -21.04 -36.82 25.13
N ILE A 178 -19.99 -36.88 25.96
CA ILE A 178 -19.55 -38.11 26.60
C ILE A 178 -20.61 -38.48 27.64
N SER A 179 -21.53 -39.36 27.24
CA SER A 179 -22.51 -39.93 28.15
C SER A 179 -21.81 -40.62 29.31
N GLN A 180 -22.41 -40.57 30.50
CA GLN A 180 -21.83 -41.17 31.71
C GLN A 180 -21.91 -42.70 31.67
N ALA A 181 -21.03 -43.31 30.87
CA ALA A 181 -20.77 -44.73 30.81
C ALA A 181 -19.25 -44.96 30.75
N ASN A 182 -18.75 -45.88 31.59
CA ASN A 182 -17.36 -46.36 31.59
C ASN A 182 -16.26 -45.36 32.03
N VAL A 183 -16.43 -44.72 33.19
CA VAL A 183 -15.33 -44.16 34.01
C VAL A 183 -14.48 -45.29 34.65
N GLY A 184 -14.15 -46.32 33.86
CA GLY A 184 -13.53 -47.57 34.33
C GLY A 184 -12.34 -48.05 33.50
N ILE A 185 -12.04 -47.42 32.35
CA ILE A 185 -11.01 -47.91 31.41
C ILE A 185 -9.72 -47.07 31.43
N VAL A 186 -9.81 -45.74 31.58
CA VAL A 186 -8.64 -44.85 31.53
C VAL A 186 -7.67 -45.09 32.70
N ALA A 187 -8.18 -45.44 33.89
CA ALA A 187 -7.36 -45.87 35.03
C ALA A 187 -6.57 -47.17 34.73
N GLY A 188 -7.12 -48.06 33.90
CA GLY A 188 -6.44 -49.28 33.47
C GLY A 188 -5.31 -49.03 32.48
N ALA A 189 -5.45 -48.05 31.59
CA ALA A 189 -4.43 -47.72 30.59
C ALA A 189 -3.13 -47.19 31.21
N ALA A 190 -3.22 -46.24 32.15
CA ALA A 190 -2.05 -45.68 32.82
C ALA A 190 -1.28 -46.73 33.65
N VAL A 191 -2.01 -47.58 34.38
CA VAL A 191 -1.43 -48.71 35.13
C VAL A 191 -0.85 -49.75 34.17
N GLY A 192 -1.51 -50.03 33.03
CA GLY A 192 -1.04 -50.92 31.99
C GLY A 192 0.29 -50.47 31.36
N VAL A 193 0.44 -49.18 31.04
CA VAL A 193 1.70 -48.61 30.54
C VAL A 193 2.80 -48.67 31.60
N LEU A 194 2.48 -48.42 32.87
CA LEU A 194 3.46 -48.54 33.97
C LEU A 194 3.92 -50.00 34.15
N ILE A 195 2.99 -50.95 34.12
CA ILE A 195 3.28 -52.39 34.21
C ILE A 195 4.08 -52.86 32.98
N LEU A 196 3.73 -52.43 31.77
CA LEU A 196 4.50 -52.73 30.55
C LEU A 196 5.90 -52.13 30.60
N SER A 197 6.08 -50.93 31.15
CA SER A 197 7.39 -50.30 31.36
C SER A 197 8.24 -51.10 32.36
N ILE A 198 7.65 -51.54 33.47
CA ILE A 198 8.30 -52.39 34.47
C ILE A 198 8.64 -53.78 33.88
N LEU A 199 7.72 -54.40 33.15
CA LEU A 199 7.94 -55.68 32.48
C LEU A 199 9.01 -55.58 31.37
N ALA A 200 9.06 -54.49 30.61
CA ALA A 200 10.12 -54.22 29.64
C ALA A 200 11.47 -54.02 30.34
N GLY A 201 11.52 -53.32 31.48
CA GLY A 201 12.71 -53.19 32.32
C GLY A 201 13.19 -54.54 32.89
N VAL A 202 12.27 -55.35 33.43
CA VAL A 202 12.55 -56.70 33.93
C VAL A 202 12.99 -57.62 32.79
N LEU A 203 12.37 -57.54 31.61
CA LEU A 203 12.76 -58.31 30.42
C LEU A 203 14.13 -57.87 29.89
N ALA A 204 14.45 -56.58 29.90
CA ALA A 204 15.77 -56.07 29.54
C ALA A 204 16.84 -56.55 30.53
N LEU A 205 16.56 -56.54 31.84
CA LEU A 205 17.42 -57.11 32.87
C LEU A 205 17.56 -58.63 32.74
N TYR A 206 16.48 -59.35 32.39
CA TYR A 206 16.48 -60.79 32.14
C TYR A 206 17.28 -61.15 30.89
N ILE A 207 17.13 -60.41 29.79
CA ILE A 207 17.95 -60.53 28.58
C ILE A 207 19.41 -60.17 28.86
N LYS A 208 19.69 -59.16 29.70
CA LYS A 208 21.06 -58.84 30.15
C LYS A 208 21.67 -59.98 30.96
N LYS A 209 20.88 -60.61 31.86
CA LYS A 209 21.25 -61.78 32.66
C LYS A 209 21.43 -63.06 31.80
N ILE A 210 20.62 -63.24 30.75
CA ILE A 210 20.79 -64.30 29.74
C ILE A 210 22.02 -64.05 28.86
N ARG A 211 22.28 -62.81 28.43
CA ARG A 211 23.49 -62.45 27.66
C ARG A 211 24.76 -62.56 28.50
N GLN A 212 24.69 -62.31 29.80
CA GLN A 212 25.78 -62.61 30.75
C GLN A 212 25.96 -64.13 30.91
N ARG A 213 24.88 -64.91 31.08
CA ARG A 213 24.96 -66.38 31.15
C ARG A 213 25.43 -67.03 29.84
N ARG A 214 25.07 -66.49 28.67
CA ARG A 214 25.60 -66.92 27.35
C ARG A 214 27.03 -66.44 27.05
N ARG A 215 27.65 -65.65 27.94
CA ARG A 215 29.09 -65.35 27.92
C ARG A 215 29.90 -66.23 28.88
N ALA A 216 29.26 -67.04 29.72
CA ALA A 216 29.87 -68.17 30.41
C ALA A 216 29.56 -69.44 29.61
N GLY A 217 30.50 -69.87 28.77
CA GLY A 217 30.25 -70.90 27.75
C GLY A 217 30.47 -72.33 28.23
N GLU A 218 29.39 -73.11 28.28
CA GLU A 218 29.31 -74.58 28.34
C GLU A 218 27.98 -74.99 27.68
N TYR A 219 27.81 -76.11 26.96
CA TYR A 219 28.75 -77.03 26.30
C TYR A 219 27.99 -77.70 25.12
N GLN A 220 28.68 -78.36 24.18
CA GLN A 220 28.16 -78.96 22.94
C GLN A 220 28.03 -80.51 23.09
N PRO A 221 27.90 -81.40 22.07
CA PRO A 221 27.60 -81.26 20.62
C PRO A 221 26.52 -82.27 20.06
N GLU A 222 26.34 -82.26 18.72
CA GLU A 222 26.07 -83.45 17.83
C GLU A 222 24.74 -84.26 17.94
N THR A 223 24.28 -85.05 16.93
CA THR A 223 24.77 -85.42 15.57
C THR A 223 23.59 -85.78 14.61
N ALA A 224 23.84 -85.83 13.28
CA ALA A 224 23.20 -86.74 12.27
C ALA A 224 21.68 -86.53 11.93
N VAL A 225 21.07 -86.97 10.79
CA VAL A 225 21.50 -87.53 9.49
C VAL A 225 20.37 -87.34 8.42
N LEU A 226 20.59 -87.74 7.15
CA LEU A 226 19.65 -87.97 6.00
C LEU A 226 18.13 -88.12 6.32
N GLY A 227 17.17 -87.79 5.44
CA GLY A 227 17.17 -87.30 4.04
C GLY A 227 15.89 -87.73 3.27
N ALA A 228 15.61 -87.08 2.12
CA ALA A 228 14.64 -87.46 1.05
C ALA A 228 13.09 -87.56 1.32
N ASP A 229 12.35 -86.92 0.40
CA ASP A 229 11.16 -87.42 -0.34
C ASP A 229 9.71 -87.58 0.23
N VAL A 230 8.79 -86.83 -0.42
CA VAL A 230 7.59 -87.31 -1.18
C VAL A 230 6.20 -87.55 -0.50
N VAL A 231 5.26 -86.64 -0.83
CA VAL A 231 3.84 -86.84 -1.26
C VAL A 231 2.65 -87.02 -0.26
N CYS A 232 1.72 -86.04 -0.34
CA CYS A 232 0.22 -86.07 -0.31
C CYS A 232 -0.55 -86.72 0.89
N THR A 233 -1.79 -86.31 1.25
CA THR A 233 -3.01 -86.25 0.39
C THR A 233 -4.22 -85.47 0.95
N ARG A 234 -5.12 -85.04 0.03
CA ARG A 234 -6.60 -84.75 0.15
C ARG A 234 -7.01 -83.40 0.82
N HIS A 235 -7.87 -82.56 0.20
CA HIS A 235 -9.32 -82.69 -0.21
C HIS A 235 -10.26 -82.74 1.02
N ILE A 236 -11.44 -82.11 1.10
CA ILE A 236 -12.54 -81.74 0.14
C ILE A 236 -13.14 -80.37 0.56
N ASP A 237 -13.88 -79.52 -0.19
CA ASP A 237 -14.03 -79.04 -1.61
C ASP A 237 -15.39 -78.23 -1.68
N TYR A 238 -15.89 -77.78 -2.87
CA TYR A 238 -17.16 -77.01 -3.16
C TYR A 238 -17.17 -75.46 -2.92
N ASP A 239 -17.87 -74.59 -3.69
CA ASP A 239 -18.78 -74.74 -4.86
C ASP A 239 -18.81 -73.50 -5.85
N ASN A 240 -19.65 -73.56 -6.90
CA ASN A 240 -19.87 -72.69 -8.08
C ASN A 240 -20.53 -71.29 -7.83
N HIS A 241 -20.74 -70.33 -8.76
CA HIS A 241 -20.81 -70.21 -10.26
C HIS A 241 -19.99 -68.97 -10.79
N GLY A 242 -19.97 -68.44 -12.04
CA GLY A 242 -20.79 -68.48 -13.29
C GLY A 242 -21.75 -67.26 -13.38
N TYR A 243 -21.97 -66.49 -14.47
CA TYR A 243 -21.86 -66.59 -15.96
C TYR A 243 -21.14 -65.34 -16.57
N SER A 244 -20.41 -65.40 -17.71
CA SER A 244 -20.82 -65.15 -19.14
C SER A 244 -21.53 -63.79 -19.41
N ASN A 245 -21.30 -62.99 -20.46
CA ASN A 245 -20.59 -63.13 -21.77
C ASN A 245 -20.45 -61.68 -22.38
N ASN A 246 -19.82 -61.35 -23.54
CA ASN A 246 -19.21 -62.09 -24.65
C ASN A 246 -18.25 -61.18 -25.48
N GLY A 247 -17.22 -61.75 -26.13
CA GLY A 247 -16.52 -61.22 -27.33
C GLY A 247 -15.76 -59.86 -27.24
N GLY A 248 -14.60 -59.65 -27.87
CA GLY A 248 -13.83 -60.47 -28.82
C GLY A 248 -13.39 -59.62 -30.04
N ASP A 249 -12.36 -59.96 -30.82
CA ASP A 249 -11.38 -61.05 -30.79
C ASP A 249 -10.27 -60.71 -31.84
N LYS A 250 -9.12 -61.41 -31.83
CA LYS A 250 -8.10 -61.50 -32.93
C LYS A 250 -7.14 -60.30 -33.15
N LYS A 251 -5.87 -60.51 -33.56
CA LYS A 251 -4.91 -61.65 -33.40
C LYS A 251 -3.53 -61.32 -34.03
N HIS A 252 -2.53 -62.14 -33.70
CA HIS A 252 -1.25 -62.37 -34.39
C HIS A 252 -0.17 -61.25 -34.32
N VAL A 253 1.16 -61.47 -34.43
CA VAL A 253 2.14 -62.56 -34.10
C VAL A 253 3.35 -62.49 -35.06
N LEU A 254 4.56 -62.77 -34.55
CA LEU A 254 5.88 -62.75 -35.23
C LEU A 254 6.42 -61.33 -35.55
N GLY A 255 7.74 -61.11 -35.67
CA GLY A 255 8.86 -62.09 -35.66
C GLY A 255 10.21 -61.53 -35.17
N GLU A 256 11.27 -62.31 -35.36
CA GLU A 256 12.58 -62.20 -34.70
C GLU A 256 13.64 -61.42 -35.52
N ASP A 257 14.75 -61.08 -34.83
CA ASP A 257 16.15 -60.87 -35.28
C ASP A 257 16.50 -60.02 -36.52
N LEU A 258 17.52 -59.14 -36.35
CA LEU A 258 18.88 -59.38 -36.88
C LEU A 258 19.93 -58.32 -36.48
N HIS A 259 21.13 -58.79 -36.13
CA HIS A 259 22.41 -58.06 -36.14
C HIS A 259 23.00 -58.04 -37.59
N PRO A 260 24.09 -57.31 -37.95
CA PRO A 260 25.26 -56.98 -37.12
C PRO A 260 25.91 -55.58 -37.36
N GLU A 261 27.18 -55.48 -36.94
CA GLU A 261 28.15 -54.37 -36.94
C GLU A 261 28.43 -53.68 -38.29
N ILE A 262 29.02 -52.47 -38.25
CA ILE A 262 30.24 -52.11 -39.03
C ILE A 262 30.96 -50.85 -38.47
N LYS A 263 32.29 -50.88 -38.54
CA LYS A 263 33.30 -49.81 -38.38
C LYS A 263 34.40 -50.08 -39.44
N PRO A 264 35.45 -49.23 -39.65
CA PRO A 264 35.69 -47.82 -39.28
C PRO A 264 36.13 -46.96 -40.51
N ASN A 265 36.60 -45.71 -40.33
CA ASN A 265 37.97 -45.27 -40.72
C ASN A 265 38.27 -43.75 -40.58
N GLY A 266 39.56 -43.43 -40.43
CA GLY A 266 40.22 -42.17 -40.84
C GLY A 266 40.13 -40.97 -39.87
N THR A 267 41.11 -40.61 -39.03
CA THR A 267 42.48 -40.07 -39.26
C THR A 267 42.54 -38.66 -39.86
N ALA A 268 43.39 -37.71 -39.41
CA ALA A 268 44.26 -37.60 -38.22
C ALA A 268 44.86 -36.16 -38.11
N HIS A 269 45.73 -35.95 -37.11
CA HIS A 269 46.56 -34.77 -36.77
C HIS A 269 45.96 -33.84 -35.69
N THR A 270 46.51 -33.70 -34.46
CA THR A 270 47.88 -33.37 -33.93
C THR A 270 48.23 -31.87 -34.08
N THR A 271 48.76 -31.15 -33.08
CA THR A 271 49.45 -31.59 -31.84
C THR A 271 49.52 -30.50 -30.73
N THR A 272 49.11 -30.87 -29.50
CA THR A 272 49.77 -30.68 -28.16
C THR A 272 50.31 -29.33 -27.60
N ASN A 273 49.85 -29.07 -26.36
CA ASN A 273 50.60 -28.78 -25.10
C ASN A 273 51.53 -27.54 -24.94
N GLY A 274 51.74 -27.08 -23.68
CA GLY A 274 52.93 -26.25 -23.41
C GLY A 274 53.23 -25.60 -22.04
N ASP A 275 52.52 -25.86 -20.93
CA ASP A 275 52.97 -25.57 -19.55
C ASP A 275 53.45 -24.12 -19.19
N ALA A 276 54.20 -23.95 -18.08
CA ALA A 276 54.38 -22.68 -17.34
C ALA A 276 55.80 -22.50 -16.71
N PHE A 277 55.93 -21.50 -15.82
CA PHE A 277 57.05 -21.16 -14.89
C PHE A 277 58.13 -20.11 -15.28
N TRP A 278 57.97 -18.91 -14.69
CA TRP A 278 58.94 -18.13 -13.87
C TRP A 278 60.23 -17.48 -14.45
N HIS A 279 60.70 -16.47 -13.68
CA HIS A 279 61.82 -15.53 -13.87
C HIS A 279 61.64 -14.46 -14.99
N GLY A 280 62.15 -13.22 -14.84
CA GLY A 280 62.77 -12.57 -13.68
C GLY A 280 63.65 -11.36 -14.04
N SER A 281 64.03 -10.56 -13.02
CA SER A 281 65.12 -9.55 -12.99
C SER A 281 64.96 -8.13 -13.61
N ASP A 282 64.84 -7.16 -12.68
CA ASP A 282 65.80 -6.05 -12.40
C ASP A 282 65.76 -4.66 -13.08
N SER A 283 66.04 -3.65 -12.22
CA SER A 283 66.61 -2.30 -12.45
C SER A 283 65.70 -1.18 -13.05
N ASP A 284 65.73 0.09 -12.59
CA ASP A 284 66.36 0.68 -11.37
C ASP A 284 65.78 2.06 -10.98
N GLU A 285 66.17 2.56 -9.79
CA GLU A 285 66.01 3.92 -9.21
C GLU A 285 64.59 4.55 -9.09
N GLY A 286 64.24 5.32 -8.04
CA GLY A 286 64.91 5.58 -6.76
C GLY A 286 64.55 6.94 -6.10
N LYS A 287 64.43 6.96 -4.75
CA LYS A 287 64.21 8.14 -3.85
C LYS A 287 62.77 8.70 -3.80
N GLN A 288 62.25 9.22 -2.68
CA GLN A 288 62.72 9.28 -1.28
C GLN A 288 61.52 9.50 -0.31
N SER A 289 61.59 8.95 0.90
CA SER A 289 60.74 9.31 2.05
C SER A 289 61.54 10.08 3.12
N PRO A 290 60.89 10.69 4.14
CA PRO A 290 60.94 10.04 5.46
C PRO A 290 59.69 10.20 6.37
N ASP A 291 59.55 9.22 7.28
CA ASP A 291 58.74 9.19 8.52
C ASP A 291 59.43 9.94 9.70
N PRO A 292 58.89 9.97 10.94
CA PRO A 292 57.51 10.22 11.42
C PRO A 292 57.48 11.23 12.62
N LEU A 293 56.33 11.44 13.31
CA LEU A 293 56.19 11.35 14.80
C LEU A 293 54.88 11.97 15.40
N GLN A 294 54.25 11.19 16.28
CA GLN A 294 53.50 11.53 17.52
C GLN A 294 52.54 12.75 17.65
N LEU A 295 51.25 12.40 17.85
CA LEU A 295 50.44 12.66 19.07
C LEU A 295 50.34 14.11 19.65
N SER A 296 49.18 14.77 19.50
CA SER A 296 48.27 15.13 20.62
C SER A 296 47.13 16.10 20.23
N SER A 297 46.10 16.10 21.06
CA SER A 297 44.89 16.96 21.11
C SER A 297 44.93 18.36 20.45
N LEU A 298 43.89 18.69 19.69
CA LEU A 298 42.89 19.71 20.06
C LEU A 298 41.66 19.71 19.13
N SER A 299 40.61 20.42 19.53
CA SER A 299 39.32 20.54 18.84
C SER A 299 39.26 21.69 17.84
N SER A 300 38.59 21.50 16.70
CA SER A 300 38.00 22.57 15.90
C SER A 300 36.80 22.05 15.11
N ASN A 301 35.75 22.86 15.02
CA ASN A 301 34.61 22.62 14.12
C ASN A 301 35.05 22.76 12.66
N GLY A 302 34.30 22.16 11.74
CA GLY A 302 34.34 22.42 10.30
C GLY A 302 32.94 22.21 9.73
N ASP A 303 32.47 23.14 8.91
CA ASP A 303 31.09 23.18 8.42
C ASP A 303 30.96 22.54 7.03
N ASP A 304 30.15 21.48 6.92
CA ASP A 304 29.80 20.80 5.65
C ASP A 304 28.40 21.22 5.11
N ASN A 305 27.90 22.41 5.48
CA ASN A 305 26.53 22.87 5.13
C ASN A 305 26.46 23.90 3.98
N GLU A 306 27.58 24.51 3.56
CA GLU A 306 27.55 25.75 2.75
C GLU A 306 27.11 25.53 1.27
N GLU A 307 27.43 24.38 0.67
CA GLU A 307 26.94 24.04 -0.69
C GLU A 307 25.42 23.75 -0.75
N LEU A 308 24.75 23.46 0.39
CA LEU A 308 23.33 23.06 0.39
C LEU A 308 22.34 24.21 0.64
N ASP A 309 22.64 25.14 1.57
CA ASP A 309 21.76 26.30 1.80
C ASP A 309 21.69 27.24 0.57
N THR A 310 22.73 27.23 -0.28
CA THR A 310 22.75 27.91 -1.59
C THR A 310 21.59 27.47 -2.49
N VAL A 311 21.24 26.17 -2.50
CA VAL A 311 20.11 25.63 -3.30
C VAL A 311 18.76 26.09 -2.73
N MET A 312 18.67 26.25 -1.41
CA MET A 312 17.42 26.64 -0.74
C MET A 312 17.15 28.15 -0.81
N SER A 313 18.19 28.99 -0.84
CA SER A 313 18.06 30.44 -1.03
C SER A 313 17.42 30.84 -2.37
N LEU A 314 17.55 30.00 -3.41
CA LEU A 314 16.92 30.20 -4.73
C LEU A 314 15.39 29.99 -4.75
N LEU A 315 14.77 29.78 -3.58
CA LEU A 315 13.32 29.81 -3.38
C LEU A 315 12.80 31.17 -2.86
N GLU A 316 13.69 32.12 -2.56
CA GLU A 316 13.37 33.47 -2.10
C GLU A 316 13.46 34.48 -3.26
N VAL A 317 12.34 34.66 -3.97
CA VAL A 317 12.14 35.78 -4.91
C VAL A 317 10.76 36.38 -4.63
N ASP A 318 10.70 37.71 -4.59
CA ASP A 318 9.64 38.50 -3.96
C ASP A 318 8.22 38.31 -4.52
N SER A 319 7.24 38.51 -3.64
CA SER A 319 5.84 38.72 -4.01
C SER A 319 5.16 39.76 -3.10
N ASP A 320 5.71 40.97 -3.02
CA ASP A 320 5.09 42.09 -2.30
C ASP A 320 5.30 43.45 -2.99
N THR A 321 4.29 43.90 -3.76
CA THR A 321 3.99 45.33 -3.92
C THR A 321 2.51 45.55 -4.26
N GLY A 322 1.82 46.34 -3.42
CA GLY A 322 0.85 47.34 -3.89
C GLY A 322 -0.61 46.91 -4.08
N GLU A 323 -1.52 47.64 -3.43
CA GLU A 323 -2.96 47.57 -3.71
C GLU A 323 -3.28 48.17 -5.10
N GLY A 324 -3.99 47.40 -5.93
CA GLY A 324 -4.46 47.82 -7.26
C GLY A 324 -5.83 47.23 -7.56
N ARG A 325 -6.68 47.97 -8.31
CA ARG A 325 -8.09 47.63 -8.52
C ARG A 325 -8.45 47.56 -10.01
N GLU A 326 -9.30 46.58 -10.32
CA GLU A 326 -10.02 46.36 -11.60
C GLU A 326 -9.22 45.79 -12.79
N THR A 327 -9.99 45.24 -13.74
CA THR A 327 -9.62 44.55 -15.00
C THR A 327 -8.73 43.31 -14.88
N ALA A 328 -9.32 42.14 -15.16
CA ALA A 328 -8.60 40.91 -15.47
C ALA A 328 -8.50 40.75 -16.99
N GLU A 329 -7.35 41.08 -17.57
CA GLU A 329 -7.02 40.80 -18.97
C GLU A 329 -5.97 39.68 -19.10
N ASN A 330 -5.82 39.13 -20.30
CA ASN A 330 -5.14 37.85 -20.53
C ASN A 330 -3.61 37.95 -20.57
N GLU A 331 -2.95 38.02 -19.41
CA GLU A 331 -1.52 37.69 -19.33
C GLU A 331 -1.30 36.18 -19.27
N ALA A 332 -1.07 35.58 -20.44
CA ALA A 332 -0.57 34.23 -20.55
C ALA A 332 0.91 34.19 -20.13
N HIS A 333 1.20 33.78 -18.89
CA HIS A 333 2.57 33.47 -18.48
C HIS A 333 3.18 32.42 -19.43
N ASP A 334 4.28 32.80 -20.08
CA ASP A 334 4.95 31.95 -21.07
C ASP A 334 5.50 30.67 -20.39
N GLY A 335 5.09 29.52 -20.93
CA GLY A 335 5.54 28.19 -20.50
C GLY A 335 6.91 27.81 -21.04
N SER A 336 7.65 28.70 -21.70
CA SER A 336 8.87 28.34 -22.43
C SER A 336 10.11 28.10 -21.55
N ASP A 337 10.10 28.47 -20.26
CA ASP A 337 11.23 28.36 -19.31
C ASP A 337 11.12 27.18 -18.33
N VAL A 338 10.63 26.01 -18.77
CA VAL A 338 10.41 24.83 -17.90
C VAL A 338 11.70 24.16 -17.39
N TYR A 339 12.88 24.50 -17.95
CA TYR A 339 14.16 23.86 -17.58
C TYR A 339 14.62 24.08 -16.13
N MET A 340 15.21 23.04 -15.56
CA MET A 340 16.39 23.16 -14.70
C MET A 340 17.61 23.33 -15.62
N THR A 341 18.44 24.33 -15.39
CA THR A 341 19.77 24.39 -16.04
C THR A 341 20.77 23.55 -15.23
N PRO A 342 21.93 23.13 -15.78
CA PRO A 342 22.91 22.34 -15.04
C PRO A 342 23.41 23.02 -13.75
N GLU A 343 23.46 24.35 -13.70
CA GLU A 343 23.81 25.12 -12.50
C GLU A 343 22.82 24.85 -11.34
N ALA A 344 21.53 24.66 -11.63
CA ALA A 344 20.50 24.39 -10.63
C ALA A 344 20.54 22.96 -10.06
N ALA A 345 21.41 22.09 -10.58
CA ALA A 345 21.57 20.70 -10.14
C ALA A 345 22.87 20.46 -9.33
N GLY A 346 23.62 21.51 -8.96
CA GLY A 346 24.88 21.40 -8.20
C GLY A 346 26.06 20.78 -8.97
N LEU A 347 25.88 20.46 -10.26
CA LEU A 347 26.93 19.88 -11.09
C LEU A 347 27.97 20.94 -11.46
N ARG A 348 29.24 20.73 -11.10
CA ARG A 348 30.35 21.61 -11.51
C ARG A 348 30.57 21.49 -13.02
N LEU A 349 30.05 22.46 -13.80
CA LEU A 349 30.07 22.45 -15.27
C LEU A 349 31.49 22.24 -15.85
N ASP A 350 32.53 22.70 -15.16
CA ASP A 350 33.94 22.57 -15.55
C ASP A 350 34.40 21.11 -15.76
N SER A 351 33.67 20.14 -15.19
CA SER A 351 33.92 18.70 -15.37
C SER A 351 33.26 18.10 -16.63
N ILE A 352 32.36 18.84 -17.29
CA ILE A 352 31.55 18.34 -18.40
C ILE A 352 32.20 18.72 -19.74
N PRO A 353 32.54 17.77 -20.62
CA PRO A 353 33.09 18.09 -21.94
C PRO A 353 32.16 19.01 -22.74
N GLN A 354 32.71 20.03 -23.41
CA GLN A 354 31.92 20.99 -24.19
C GLN A 354 31.09 20.33 -25.31
N SER A 355 31.52 19.16 -25.82
CA SER A 355 30.77 18.33 -26.76
C SER A 355 29.52 17.69 -26.15
N LEU A 356 29.46 17.51 -24.84
CA LEU A 356 28.27 17.05 -24.11
C LEU A 356 27.37 18.23 -23.73
N LEU A 357 27.94 19.37 -23.32
CA LEU A 357 27.20 20.64 -23.15
C LEU A 357 26.50 21.07 -24.44
N GLY A 358 27.10 20.83 -25.61
CA GLY A 358 26.46 21.04 -26.91
C GLY A 358 25.25 20.14 -27.18
N LYS A 359 25.20 18.94 -26.57
CA LYS A 359 24.03 18.05 -26.62
C LYS A 359 22.98 18.41 -25.58
N LEU A 360 23.41 18.77 -24.36
CA LEU A 360 22.52 19.23 -23.29
C LEU A 360 21.81 20.54 -23.64
N ARG A 361 22.44 21.43 -24.43
CA ARG A 361 21.77 22.61 -25.04
C ARG A 361 20.78 22.26 -26.16
N GLY A 362 20.74 21.00 -26.58
CA GLY A 362 19.69 20.42 -27.43
C GLY A 362 18.56 19.77 -26.63
N SER A 363 18.47 20.01 -25.31
CA SER A 363 17.33 19.59 -24.49
C SER A 363 16.02 20.02 -25.14
N GLU A 364 15.10 19.08 -25.36
CA GLU A 364 13.84 19.37 -26.03
C GLU A 364 12.91 20.17 -25.09
N LYS A 365 12.27 21.23 -25.61
CA LYS A 365 11.27 21.99 -24.84
C LYS A 365 10.01 21.12 -24.74
N LEU A 366 9.63 20.73 -23.53
CA LEU A 366 8.36 20.01 -23.29
C LEU A 366 7.21 20.74 -23.99
N PRO A 367 6.46 20.08 -24.90
CA PRO A 367 5.45 20.73 -25.74
C PRO A 367 4.41 21.47 -24.88
N PHE A 368 3.98 22.65 -25.32
CA PHE A 368 3.02 23.49 -24.59
C PHE A 368 2.00 24.10 -25.55
N GLY A 369 0.76 24.31 -25.09
CA GLY A 369 -0.38 24.65 -25.92
C GLY A 369 -0.96 23.45 -26.70
N LEU A 370 -1.67 23.75 -27.78
CA LEU A 370 -2.28 22.75 -28.65
C LEU A 370 -1.29 22.35 -29.75
N GLN A 371 -0.88 21.07 -29.78
CA GLN A 371 0.24 20.57 -30.60
C GLN A 371 -0.16 19.38 -31.50
N LYS A 372 -1.42 18.94 -31.42
CA LYS A 372 -2.06 17.89 -32.24
C LYS A 372 -3.45 18.37 -32.64
N GLU A 373 -4.10 17.68 -33.59
CA GLU A 373 -5.45 17.98 -34.10
C GLU A 373 -6.49 18.12 -32.95
N HIS A 374 -7.36 19.13 -33.04
CA HIS A 374 -8.31 19.54 -32.00
C HIS A 374 -9.58 20.19 -32.60
N ASP A 375 -9.93 19.79 -33.81
CA ASP A 375 -11.00 20.36 -34.63
C ASP A 375 -12.37 20.15 -33.98
N CYS A 376 -12.63 18.98 -33.38
CA CYS A 376 -13.92 18.70 -32.74
C CYS A 376 -14.21 19.65 -31.56
N GLY A 377 -13.20 19.90 -30.72
CA GLY A 377 -13.32 20.84 -29.59
C GLY A 377 -13.32 22.32 -30.00
N SER A 378 -12.92 22.62 -31.23
CA SER A 378 -12.83 23.99 -31.78
C SER A 378 -14.08 24.45 -32.51
N LYS A 379 -14.97 23.53 -32.91
CA LYS A 379 -16.22 23.87 -33.61
C LYS A 379 -17.06 24.88 -32.81
N GLU A 380 -17.71 25.81 -33.50
CA GLU A 380 -18.65 26.78 -32.92
C GLU A 380 -19.74 26.11 -32.05
N GLU A 381 -20.27 24.96 -32.50
CA GLU A 381 -21.24 24.14 -31.77
C GLU A 381 -20.71 23.57 -30.44
N ASN A 382 -19.39 23.43 -30.26
CA ASN A 382 -18.76 22.81 -29.09
C ASN A 382 -18.01 23.80 -28.18
N GLN A 383 -17.72 25.02 -28.65
CA GLN A 383 -17.02 26.05 -27.86
C GLN A 383 -17.71 26.33 -26.51
N HIS A 384 -19.05 26.40 -26.50
CA HIS A 384 -19.82 26.63 -25.27
C HIS A 384 -19.77 25.47 -24.25
N SER A 385 -19.23 24.31 -24.64
CA SER A 385 -18.94 23.17 -23.75
C SER A 385 -17.51 23.19 -23.20
N ASN A 386 -16.67 24.15 -23.62
CA ASN A 386 -15.34 24.37 -23.07
C ASN A 386 -15.38 25.39 -21.92
N ARG A 387 -14.63 25.12 -20.85
CA ARG A 387 -14.39 26.09 -19.77
C ARG A 387 -13.31 27.11 -20.13
N PHE A 388 -12.38 26.72 -21.01
CA PHE A 388 -11.30 27.56 -21.52
C PHE A 388 -10.99 27.14 -22.96
N ASP A 389 -11.05 28.06 -23.92
CA ASP A 389 -10.83 27.75 -25.35
C ASP A 389 -9.38 27.29 -25.64
N SER A 390 -8.43 27.71 -24.81
CA SER A 390 -7.02 27.30 -24.87
C SER A 390 -6.72 25.92 -24.25
N ILE A 391 -7.72 25.23 -23.69
CA ILE A 391 -7.56 23.92 -23.04
C ILE A 391 -8.70 22.99 -23.47
N ILE A 392 -8.53 22.42 -24.66
CA ILE A 392 -9.44 21.47 -25.33
C ILE A 392 -8.73 20.13 -25.58
N PRO A 393 -9.47 19.00 -25.71
CA PRO A 393 -8.86 17.69 -25.95
C PRO A 393 -8.37 17.58 -27.40
N TYR A 394 -7.35 16.75 -27.63
CA TYR A 394 -6.96 16.37 -28.99
C TYR A 394 -7.93 15.34 -29.56
N ASP A 395 -8.22 15.39 -30.87
CA ASP A 395 -9.25 14.54 -31.49
C ASP A 395 -8.93 13.04 -31.40
N ALA A 396 -7.65 12.68 -31.44
CA ALA A 396 -7.18 11.30 -31.33
C ALA A 396 -7.31 10.69 -29.93
N THR A 397 -7.50 11.50 -28.89
CA THR A 397 -7.53 11.06 -27.47
C THR A 397 -8.77 11.53 -26.71
N ARG A 398 -9.65 12.32 -27.32
CA ARG A 398 -10.90 12.78 -26.70
C ARG A 398 -11.80 11.61 -26.32
N VAL A 399 -12.59 11.78 -25.27
CA VAL A 399 -13.73 10.89 -25.00
C VAL A 399 -14.86 11.26 -25.97
N VAL A 400 -15.48 10.24 -26.56
CA VAL A 400 -16.59 10.37 -27.51
C VAL A 400 -17.86 9.91 -26.82
N LEU A 401 -18.90 10.74 -26.79
CA LEU A 401 -20.19 10.37 -26.22
C LEU A 401 -21.07 9.63 -27.23
N HIS A 402 -21.82 8.63 -26.74
CA HIS A 402 -22.73 7.82 -27.52
C HIS A 402 -24.17 7.97 -26.99
N GLY A 403 -25.16 8.00 -27.89
CA GLY A 403 -26.57 8.10 -27.51
C GLY A 403 -27.52 7.96 -28.70
N ASP A 404 -28.78 7.62 -28.41
CA ASP A 404 -29.87 7.68 -29.39
C ASP A 404 -30.28 9.15 -29.65
N PRO A 405 -30.48 9.56 -30.92
CA PRO A 405 -30.52 10.98 -31.27
C PRO A 405 -31.89 11.66 -31.10
N PRO A 406 -31.98 12.74 -30.31
CA PRO A 406 -32.55 13.98 -30.81
C PRO A 406 -31.60 14.58 -31.87
N SER A 407 -32.10 15.52 -32.69
CA SER A 407 -31.32 16.16 -33.78
C SER A 407 -30.09 16.96 -33.33
N ASP A 408 -30.00 17.26 -32.04
CA ASP A 408 -29.12 18.29 -31.47
C ASP A 408 -28.04 17.66 -30.55
N PHE A 409 -27.85 16.33 -30.60
CA PHE A 409 -26.86 15.62 -29.78
C PHE A 409 -25.43 15.82 -30.32
N SER A 410 -24.57 16.44 -29.51
CA SER A 410 -23.12 16.47 -29.76
C SER A 410 -22.42 15.26 -29.12
N ASP A 411 -21.49 14.65 -29.83
CA ASP A 411 -20.63 13.56 -29.34
C ASP A 411 -19.47 14.06 -28.46
N TYR A 412 -19.44 15.37 -28.17
CA TYR A 412 -18.31 16.05 -27.55
C TYR A 412 -18.43 16.21 -26.03
N ILE A 413 -17.33 15.93 -25.35
CA ILE A 413 -17.04 16.40 -24.00
C ILE A 413 -15.56 16.82 -23.92
N ASN A 414 -15.26 17.88 -23.17
CA ASN A 414 -13.87 18.32 -22.95
C ASN A 414 -13.15 17.42 -21.94
N ALA A 415 -12.82 16.21 -22.40
CA ALA A 415 -12.14 15.15 -21.68
C ALA A 415 -11.21 14.37 -22.62
N SER A 416 -10.07 13.91 -22.11
CA SER A 416 -9.10 13.09 -22.83
C SER A 416 -8.79 11.81 -22.05
N TYR A 417 -8.65 10.67 -22.73
CA TYR A 417 -7.98 9.51 -22.15
C TYR A 417 -6.51 9.84 -21.94
N ILE A 418 -5.94 9.43 -20.80
CA ILE A 418 -4.52 9.53 -20.51
C ILE A 418 -3.94 8.12 -20.31
N ARG A 419 -2.82 7.83 -20.99
CA ARG A 419 -2.06 6.59 -20.84
C ARG A 419 -1.46 6.52 -19.43
N GLY A 420 -1.80 5.47 -18.69
CA GLY A 420 -1.12 5.12 -17.44
C GLY A 420 0.09 4.24 -17.68
N TYR A 421 0.60 3.64 -16.60
CA TYR A 421 1.70 2.68 -16.69
C TYR A 421 1.25 1.37 -17.37
N TRP A 422 0.11 0.82 -16.96
CA TRP A 422 -0.38 -0.50 -17.41
C TRP A 422 -1.32 -0.49 -18.62
N SER A 423 -1.96 0.64 -18.95
CA SER A 423 -3.00 0.71 -19.97
C SER A 423 -3.11 2.08 -20.63
N TRP A 424 -3.60 2.11 -21.86
CA TRP A 424 -3.78 3.35 -22.64
C TRP A 424 -5.05 4.12 -22.28
N LYS A 425 -5.98 3.50 -21.54
CA LYS A 425 -7.20 4.13 -20.99
C LYS A 425 -7.25 4.04 -19.45
N THR A 426 -6.12 4.23 -18.75
CA THR A 426 -6.10 4.18 -17.27
C THR A 426 -6.87 5.33 -16.62
N TYR A 427 -6.80 6.54 -17.18
CA TYR A 427 -7.49 7.73 -16.62
C TYR A 427 -8.23 8.50 -17.71
N ILE A 428 -9.21 9.30 -17.27
CA ILE A 428 -9.85 10.34 -18.08
C ILE A 428 -9.56 11.70 -17.43
N ALA A 429 -8.76 12.54 -18.10
CA ALA A 429 -8.51 13.91 -17.68
C ALA A 429 -9.56 14.84 -18.31
N THR A 430 -10.50 15.31 -17.48
CA THR A 430 -11.62 16.16 -17.88
C THR A 430 -11.58 17.51 -17.16
N GLN A 431 -12.17 18.54 -17.78
CA GLN A 431 -12.47 19.79 -17.07
C GLN A 431 -13.47 19.54 -15.91
N GLY A 432 -13.47 20.43 -14.91
CA GLY A 432 -14.54 20.47 -13.92
C GLY A 432 -15.85 20.89 -14.59
N PRO A 433 -16.93 20.07 -14.53
CA PRO A 433 -18.13 20.27 -15.35
C PRO A 433 -18.80 21.62 -15.11
N MET A 434 -19.48 22.12 -16.14
CA MET A 434 -20.23 23.37 -16.12
C MET A 434 -21.73 23.07 -15.94
N ALA A 435 -22.54 24.10 -15.63
CA ALA A 435 -23.98 23.92 -15.47
C ALA A 435 -24.66 23.35 -16.73
N ASN A 436 -24.08 23.57 -17.91
CA ASN A 436 -24.51 23.08 -19.21
C ASN A 436 -23.74 21.84 -19.73
N THR A 437 -22.83 21.24 -18.93
CA THR A 437 -22.07 20.02 -19.31
C THR A 437 -22.02 18.96 -18.21
N VAL A 438 -22.85 19.12 -17.16
CA VAL A 438 -22.88 18.21 -16.02
C VAL A 438 -23.64 16.91 -16.32
N GLU A 439 -24.63 16.95 -17.21
CA GLU A 439 -25.28 15.73 -17.70
C GLU A 439 -24.32 14.92 -18.57
N GLU A 440 -23.57 15.57 -19.45
CA GLU A 440 -22.58 14.99 -20.36
C GLU A 440 -21.44 14.33 -19.56
N PHE A 441 -21.02 14.96 -18.46
CA PHE A 441 -20.11 14.37 -17.49
C PHE A 441 -20.66 13.07 -16.87
N TRP A 442 -21.93 13.04 -16.44
CA TRP A 442 -22.51 11.82 -15.86
C TRP A 442 -22.84 10.74 -16.90
N LYS A 443 -23.18 11.12 -18.14
CA LYS A 443 -23.23 10.22 -19.31
C LYS A 443 -21.87 9.57 -19.54
N MET A 444 -20.79 10.36 -19.58
CA MET A 444 -19.42 9.87 -19.71
C MET A 444 -19.06 8.89 -18.59
N VAL A 445 -19.38 9.22 -17.33
CA VAL A 445 -19.14 8.33 -16.18
C VAL A 445 -19.89 7.00 -16.36
N LEU A 446 -21.16 6.99 -16.76
CA LEU A 446 -21.91 5.76 -17.03
C LEU A 446 -21.29 4.94 -18.17
N GLN A 447 -21.09 5.57 -19.33
CA GLN A 447 -20.60 4.95 -20.57
C GLN A 447 -19.23 4.28 -20.37
N GLU A 448 -18.26 5.02 -19.84
CA GLU A 448 -16.87 4.57 -19.65
C GLU A 448 -16.71 3.67 -18.42
N ARG A 449 -17.81 3.27 -17.76
CA ARG A 449 -17.86 2.40 -16.57
C ARG A 449 -16.98 2.86 -15.40
N VAL A 450 -16.60 4.14 -15.36
CA VAL A 450 -15.76 4.77 -14.32
C VAL A 450 -16.21 4.39 -12.92
N THR A 451 -15.35 3.77 -12.12
CA THR A 451 -15.65 3.36 -10.73
C THR A 451 -15.18 4.37 -9.69
N GLN A 452 -14.21 5.24 -10.04
CA GLN A 452 -13.63 6.22 -9.13
C GLN A 452 -13.53 7.61 -9.79
N ILE A 453 -13.86 8.66 -9.05
CA ILE A 453 -13.76 10.06 -9.49
C ILE A 453 -12.82 10.82 -8.55
N VAL A 454 -11.66 11.27 -9.04
CA VAL A 454 -10.72 12.09 -8.27
C VAL A 454 -10.98 13.57 -8.55
N MET A 455 -11.39 14.32 -7.53
CA MET A 455 -11.85 15.70 -7.64
C MET A 455 -10.96 16.63 -6.81
N LEU A 456 -10.22 17.51 -7.48
CA LEU A 456 -9.15 18.33 -6.89
C LEU A 456 -9.53 19.83 -6.74
N THR A 457 -10.83 20.12 -6.60
CA THR A 457 -11.39 21.49 -6.54
C THR A 457 -12.65 21.56 -5.67
N ASN A 458 -12.97 22.73 -5.13
CA ASN A 458 -14.15 22.95 -4.29
C ASN A 458 -15.41 23.24 -5.15
N VAL A 459 -16.55 22.63 -4.80
CA VAL A 459 -17.88 22.78 -5.45
C VAL A 459 -18.98 22.64 -4.38
N GLN A 460 -20.19 23.12 -4.69
CA GLN A 460 -21.37 23.13 -3.82
C GLN A 460 -22.25 21.87 -4.01
N GLU A 461 -22.92 21.42 -2.94
CA GLU A 461 -23.45 20.05 -2.81
C GLU A 461 -24.97 19.90 -3.07
N GLY A 462 -25.46 18.64 -3.14
CA GLY A 462 -26.87 18.26 -3.13
C GLY A 462 -27.25 17.20 -4.17
N ASP A 463 -28.11 16.23 -3.79
CA ASP A 463 -28.64 15.18 -4.67
C ASP A 463 -29.50 15.75 -5.81
N LYS A 464 -29.25 15.30 -7.05
CA LYS A 464 -29.87 15.83 -8.27
C LYS A 464 -29.95 14.77 -9.36
N THR A 465 -31.03 14.80 -10.13
CA THR A 465 -31.09 14.19 -11.46
C THR A 465 -30.46 15.14 -12.48
N TYR A 466 -29.57 14.63 -13.31
CA TYR A 466 -28.91 15.35 -14.39
C TYR A 466 -29.43 14.80 -15.72
N GLY A 467 -30.55 15.36 -16.18
CA GLY A 467 -31.29 14.92 -17.38
C GLY A 467 -31.60 13.43 -17.38
N SER A 468 -30.94 12.67 -18.27
CA SER A 468 -31.12 11.21 -18.39
C SER A 468 -30.46 10.36 -17.29
N VAL A 469 -29.66 10.98 -16.39
CA VAL A 469 -28.91 10.27 -15.33
C VAL A 469 -29.41 10.65 -13.94
N GLN A 470 -29.82 9.66 -13.15
CA GLN A 470 -30.05 9.82 -11.72
C GLN A 470 -28.76 9.57 -10.94
N VAL A 471 -28.45 10.46 -10.00
CA VAL A 471 -27.33 10.34 -9.07
C VAL A 471 -27.88 10.47 -7.66
N THR A 472 -27.52 9.56 -6.75
CA THR A 472 -27.99 9.57 -5.37
C THR A 472 -26.86 9.23 -4.42
N THR A 473 -26.64 10.08 -3.41
CA THR A 473 -25.57 9.92 -2.43
C THR A 473 -25.93 8.82 -1.42
N VAL A 474 -25.07 7.81 -1.30
CA VAL A 474 -25.24 6.63 -0.44
C VAL A 474 -24.41 6.72 0.84
N ASP A 475 -23.20 7.28 0.75
CA ASP A 475 -22.27 7.45 1.87
C ASP A 475 -21.44 8.73 1.69
N VAL A 476 -21.08 9.40 2.79
CA VAL A 476 -20.21 10.59 2.83
C VAL A 476 -19.28 10.51 4.03
N GLN A 477 -18.04 10.08 3.80
CA GLN A 477 -17.02 9.99 4.83
C GLN A 477 -16.12 11.22 4.78
N LYS A 478 -16.17 12.03 5.84
CA LYS A 478 -15.27 13.18 6.00
C LYS A 478 -13.90 12.73 6.52
N ARG A 479 -12.83 13.33 5.97
CA ARG A 479 -11.47 13.35 6.53
C ARG A 479 -11.02 14.81 6.66
N ALA A 480 -9.82 15.05 7.19
CA ALA A 480 -9.31 16.41 7.36
C ALA A 480 -9.04 17.14 6.03
N ASP A 481 -8.52 16.43 5.02
CA ASP A 481 -8.08 17.02 3.74
C ASP A 481 -9.02 16.73 2.56
N TYR A 482 -9.90 15.74 2.69
CA TYR A 482 -10.79 15.29 1.62
C TYR A 482 -12.09 14.68 2.15
N PHE A 483 -13.08 14.55 1.27
CA PHE A 483 -14.25 13.71 1.46
C PHE A 483 -14.15 12.46 0.59
N ILE A 484 -14.69 11.34 1.06
CA ILE A 484 -15.03 10.19 0.23
C ILE A 484 -16.56 10.20 0.11
N ARG A 485 -17.10 10.15 -1.10
CA ARG A 485 -18.55 10.01 -1.33
C ARG A 485 -18.80 8.76 -2.15
N THR A 486 -19.81 7.98 -1.80
CA THR A 486 -20.30 6.88 -2.65
C THR A 486 -21.63 7.29 -3.24
N PHE A 487 -21.73 7.28 -4.57
CA PHE A 487 -22.97 7.53 -5.30
C PHE A 487 -23.49 6.21 -5.88
N ASP A 488 -24.79 5.98 -5.84
CA ASP A 488 -25.46 5.11 -6.81
C ASP A 488 -25.83 5.97 -8.02
N ILE A 489 -25.52 5.47 -9.21
CA ILE A 489 -25.85 6.12 -10.48
C ILE A 489 -26.60 5.17 -11.40
N SER A 490 -27.65 5.69 -12.04
CA SER A 490 -28.46 4.95 -13.02
C SER A 490 -28.85 5.84 -14.19
N GLY A 491 -28.94 5.26 -15.39
CA GLY A 491 -29.34 5.95 -16.61
C GLY A 491 -30.61 5.36 -17.20
N SER A 492 -31.36 6.16 -17.97
CA SER A 492 -32.47 5.64 -18.77
C SER A 492 -31.97 4.67 -19.85
N GLY A 493 -32.46 3.42 -19.85
CA GLY A 493 -32.17 2.42 -20.90
C GLY A 493 -31.50 1.17 -20.34
N SER A 494 -30.59 0.57 -21.12
CA SER A 494 -29.91 -0.71 -20.81
C SER A 494 -28.76 -0.61 -19.79
N TYR A 495 -28.50 0.58 -19.23
CA TYR A 495 -27.43 0.80 -18.26
C TYR A 495 -27.86 0.36 -16.86
N SER A 496 -27.21 -0.67 -16.32
CA SER A 496 -27.42 -1.11 -14.93
C SER A 496 -27.04 -0.01 -13.92
N SER A 497 -27.83 0.15 -12.86
CA SER A 497 -27.41 0.88 -11.66
C SER A 497 -26.08 0.34 -11.15
N ARG A 498 -25.21 1.24 -10.69
CA ARG A 498 -23.87 0.90 -10.20
C ARG A 498 -23.33 1.97 -9.27
N GLN A 499 -22.49 1.57 -8.34
CA GLN A 499 -21.83 2.49 -7.42
C GLN A 499 -20.57 3.13 -8.04
N VAL A 500 -20.32 4.38 -7.68
CA VAL A 500 -19.11 5.15 -8.04
C VAL A 500 -18.63 5.93 -6.82
N THR A 501 -17.33 5.82 -6.51
CA THR A 501 -16.72 6.50 -5.36
C THR A 501 -15.98 7.76 -5.79
N GLN A 502 -16.31 8.91 -5.22
CA GLN A 502 -15.61 10.17 -5.42
C GLN A 502 -14.64 10.46 -4.26
N TYR A 503 -13.39 10.75 -4.58
CA TYR A 503 -12.39 11.29 -3.68
C TYR A 503 -12.25 12.79 -3.91
N HIS A 504 -12.78 13.61 -3.00
CA HIS A 504 -12.90 15.06 -3.14
C HIS A 504 -11.91 15.79 -2.23
N TYR A 505 -10.76 16.19 -2.77
CA TYR A 505 -9.69 16.88 -2.05
C TYR A 505 -9.93 18.39 -1.98
N VAL A 506 -10.05 18.93 -0.75
CA VAL A 506 -10.59 20.28 -0.49
C VAL A 506 -9.59 21.28 0.12
N THR A 507 -8.46 20.81 0.66
CA THR A 507 -7.50 21.66 1.38
C THR A 507 -6.34 22.19 0.53
N TRP A 508 -6.35 21.96 -0.79
CA TRP A 508 -5.32 22.50 -1.68
C TRP A 508 -5.43 24.04 -1.77
N PRO A 509 -4.39 24.82 -1.39
CA PRO A 509 -4.45 26.27 -1.39
C PRO A 509 -4.87 26.85 -2.75
N VAL A 510 -5.98 27.61 -2.76
CA VAL A 510 -6.52 28.24 -3.97
C VAL A 510 -5.58 29.33 -4.51
N HIS A 511 -4.93 30.07 -3.61
CA HIS A 511 -4.05 31.22 -3.88
C HIS A 511 -2.69 30.86 -4.53
N SER A 512 -2.60 29.82 -5.36
CA SER A 512 -1.33 29.37 -5.96
C SER A 512 -1.38 28.98 -7.44
N VAL A 513 -2.56 28.62 -7.99
CA VAL A 513 -2.72 28.37 -9.44
C VAL A 513 -4.18 28.64 -9.85
N PRO A 514 -4.47 29.54 -10.83
CA PRO A 514 -5.85 29.79 -11.27
C PRO A 514 -6.54 28.59 -11.92
N ASN A 515 -5.77 27.71 -12.58
CA ASN A 515 -6.25 26.77 -13.59
C ASN A 515 -6.70 25.40 -13.04
N VAL A 516 -7.22 25.37 -11.81
CA VAL A 516 -7.63 24.13 -11.11
C VAL A 516 -8.68 23.35 -11.91
N THR A 517 -9.61 24.07 -12.55
CA THR A 517 -10.82 23.53 -13.18
C THR A 517 -10.64 23.07 -14.63
N ALA A 518 -9.45 23.22 -15.22
CA ALA A 518 -9.18 22.90 -16.62
C ALA A 518 -8.83 21.43 -16.91
N GLY A 519 -8.61 20.61 -15.86
CA GLY A 519 -8.29 19.20 -16.01
C GLY A 519 -6.84 18.89 -16.40
N VAL A 520 -5.90 19.84 -16.27
CA VAL A 520 -4.49 19.67 -16.73
C VAL A 520 -3.43 19.94 -15.65
N GLY A 521 -3.63 20.95 -14.80
CA GLY A 521 -2.66 21.34 -13.76
C GLY A 521 -2.55 20.34 -12.60
N ARG A 522 -3.48 20.42 -11.64
CA ARG A 522 -3.53 19.46 -10.50
C ARG A 522 -3.79 18.02 -10.96
N THR A 523 -4.58 17.85 -12.03
CA THR A 523 -4.88 16.54 -12.63
C THR A 523 -3.64 15.87 -13.20
N GLY A 524 -2.83 16.57 -14.00
CA GLY A 524 -1.56 16.04 -14.51
C GLY A 524 -0.53 15.81 -13.42
N LEU A 525 -0.56 16.59 -12.33
CA LEU A 525 0.29 16.34 -11.16
C LEU A 525 -0.11 15.07 -10.39
N PHE A 526 -1.41 14.81 -10.21
CA PHE A 526 -1.91 13.57 -9.60
C PHE A 526 -1.59 12.34 -10.47
N ILE A 527 -1.92 12.39 -11.76
CA ILE A 527 -1.66 11.29 -12.70
C ILE A 527 -0.15 11.06 -12.88
N GLY A 528 0.64 12.13 -13.01
CA GLY A 528 2.09 12.05 -13.13
C GLY A 528 2.75 11.41 -11.91
N LEU A 529 2.24 11.68 -10.70
CA LEU A 529 2.72 11.03 -9.48
C LEU A 529 2.36 9.54 -9.46
N ASP A 530 1.10 9.18 -9.77
CA ASP A 530 0.66 7.79 -9.80
C ASP A 530 1.47 6.95 -10.81
N ILE A 531 1.74 7.50 -11.99
CA ILE A 531 2.58 6.83 -13.00
C ILE A 531 4.04 6.74 -12.54
N ALA A 532 4.63 7.82 -12.00
CA ALA A 532 5.98 7.81 -11.44
C ALA A 532 6.11 6.79 -10.29
N MET A 533 5.07 6.67 -9.48
CA MET A 533 4.96 5.68 -8.42
C MET A 533 4.94 4.25 -8.96
N ASN A 534 4.27 3.98 -10.09
CA ASN A 534 4.30 2.66 -10.73
C ASN A 534 5.68 2.34 -11.35
N HIS A 535 6.33 3.29 -12.04
CA HIS A 535 7.69 3.11 -12.56
C HIS A 535 8.69 2.77 -11.43
N ALA A 536 8.63 3.49 -10.31
CA ALA A 536 9.49 3.23 -9.15
C ALA A 536 9.35 1.80 -8.58
N GLU A 537 8.13 1.26 -8.50
CA GLU A 537 7.88 -0.09 -7.97
C GLU A 537 8.27 -1.21 -8.94
N ASN A 538 8.10 -1.00 -10.25
CA ASN A 538 8.20 -2.08 -11.24
C ASN A 538 9.50 -2.08 -12.04
N GLU A 539 10.17 -0.93 -12.17
CA GLU A 539 11.40 -0.77 -12.95
C GLU A 539 12.61 -0.38 -12.07
N SER A 540 12.37 0.08 -10.83
CA SER A 540 13.36 0.74 -9.96
C SER A 540 13.95 2.04 -10.55
N GLN A 541 13.20 2.73 -11.40
CA GLN A 541 13.58 3.98 -12.08
C GLN A 541 12.39 4.95 -12.08
N VAL A 542 12.64 6.26 -12.25
CA VAL A 542 11.58 7.27 -12.40
C VAL A 542 12.05 8.34 -13.37
N ASP A 543 11.33 8.52 -14.48
CA ASP A 543 11.59 9.59 -15.45
C ASP A 543 10.41 10.58 -15.52
N ILE A 544 10.48 11.64 -14.70
CA ILE A 544 9.43 12.66 -14.64
C ILE A 544 9.37 13.50 -15.94
N PHE A 545 10.43 13.54 -16.75
CA PHE A 545 10.41 14.26 -18.03
C PHE A 545 9.53 13.51 -19.04
N HIS A 546 9.87 12.26 -19.35
CA HIS A 546 9.14 11.47 -20.34
C HIS A 546 7.72 11.12 -19.87
N ILE A 547 7.47 10.99 -18.55
CA ILE A 547 6.10 10.85 -18.01
C ILE A 547 5.25 12.09 -18.31
N VAL A 548 5.78 13.30 -18.11
CA VAL A 548 5.04 14.55 -18.38
C VAL A 548 4.91 14.79 -19.88
N GLU A 549 5.94 14.52 -20.67
CA GLU A 549 5.89 14.58 -22.13
C GLU A 549 4.79 13.68 -22.71
N ARG A 550 4.75 12.40 -22.31
CA ARG A 550 3.72 11.44 -22.72
C ARG A 550 2.31 11.86 -22.27
N MET A 551 2.15 12.47 -21.09
CA MET A 551 0.85 13.04 -20.71
C MET A 551 0.47 14.24 -21.59
N ARG A 552 1.44 15.07 -22.01
CA ARG A 552 1.21 16.22 -22.90
C ARG A 552 0.95 15.82 -24.35
N GLU A 553 1.41 14.65 -24.77
CA GLU A 553 0.96 14.01 -26.00
C GLU A 553 -0.53 13.63 -26.00
N ASP A 554 -1.09 13.31 -24.82
CA ASP A 554 -2.46 12.82 -24.67
C ASP A 554 -3.45 13.97 -24.44
N ARG A 555 -3.04 15.01 -23.69
CA ARG A 555 -3.82 16.22 -23.45
C ARG A 555 -2.90 17.41 -23.27
N CYS A 556 -3.24 18.55 -23.89
CA CYS A 556 -2.44 19.76 -23.79
C CYS A 556 -2.12 20.15 -22.32
N ASN A 557 -0.95 20.75 -22.09
CA ASN A 557 -0.61 21.44 -20.83
C ASN A 557 -0.65 20.61 -19.52
N MET A 558 -0.64 19.28 -19.59
CA MET A 558 -0.53 18.40 -18.42
C MET A 558 0.74 18.72 -17.61
N VAL A 559 0.58 18.88 -16.28
CA VAL A 559 1.57 19.54 -15.39
C VAL A 559 1.94 20.92 -15.94
N GLN A 560 1.10 21.91 -15.65
CA GLN A 560 1.04 23.16 -16.37
C GLN A 560 2.12 24.18 -15.95
N THR A 561 2.56 24.18 -14.69
CA THR A 561 3.48 25.21 -14.17
C THR A 561 4.81 24.63 -13.67
N LYS A 562 5.88 25.44 -13.72
CA LYS A 562 7.21 25.06 -13.18
C LYS A 562 7.16 24.69 -11.70
N ALA A 563 6.26 25.32 -10.93
CA ALA A 563 6.00 24.96 -9.53
C ALA A 563 5.36 23.57 -9.38
N GLN A 564 4.40 23.20 -10.24
CA GLN A 564 3.83 21.84 -10.27
C GLN A 564 4.88 20.79 -10.68
N TYR A 565 5.73 21.09 -11.66
CA TYR A 565 6.79 20.18 -12.12
C TYR A 565 7.88 19.94 -11.06
N ARG A 566 8.29 20.99 -10.33
CA ARG A 566 9.17 20.87 -9.15
C ARG A 566 8.50 20.09 -8.02
N PHE A 567 7.23 20.36 -7.74
CA PHE A 567 6.48 19.63 -6.71
C PHE A 567 6.31 18.14 -7.06
N LEU A 568 6.14 17.79 -8.35
CA LEU A 568 6.08 16.40 -8.80
C LEU A 568 7.38 15.63 -8.47
N HIS A 569 8.54 16.24 -8.69
CA HIS A 569 9.83 15.63 -8.30
C HIS A 569 9.92 15.45 -6.78
N MET A 570 9.59 16.49 -6.02
CA MET A 570 9.62 16.48 -4.55
C MET A 570 8.75 15.36 -3.97
N VAL A 571 7.48 15.26 -4.40
CA VAL A 571 6.54 14.27 -3.88
C VAL A 571 6.79 12.86 -4.42
N ALA A 572 7.35 12.71 -5.62
CA ALA A 572 7.81 11.40 -6.12
C ALA A 572 9.01 10.88 -5.29
N LEU A 573 9.97 11.75 -4.94
CA LEU A 573 11.09 11.41 -4.05
C LEU A 573 10.61 11.06 -2.64
N GLU A 574 9.73 11.89 -2.06
CA GLU A 574 9.08 11.63 -0.76
C GLU A 574 8.34 10.29 -0.74
N ALA A 575 7.60 9.96 -1.82
CA ALA A 575 6.91 8.68 -1.97
C ALA A 575 7.87 7.49 -2.12
N CYS A 576 8.98 7.63 -2.86
CA CYS A 576 9.97 6.56 -3.00
C CYS A 576 10.68 6.25 -1.67
N ILE A 577 10.93 7.27 -0.86
CA ILE A 577 11.57 7.13 0.46
C ILE A 577 10.57 6.55 1.49
N SER A 578 9.40 7.15 1.66
CA SER A 578 8.48 6.85 2.78
C SER A 578 7.61 5.59 2.63
N ARG A 579 7.62 4.96 1.44
CA ARG A 579 6.62 3.96 0.99
C ARG A 579 6.43 2.75 1.92
N ALA A 580 7.50 2.24 2.52
CA ALA A 580 7.52 0.97 3.26
C ALA A 580 6.94 1.03 4.70
N THR A 581 6.56 2.23 5.17
CA THR A 581 6.11 2.47 6.56
C THR A 581 4.71 1.93 6.89
N ARG A 582 3.88 1.61 5.90
CA ARG A 582 2.49 1.16 6.13
C ARG A 582 2.42 -0.33 6.46
N VAL A 583 2.21 -0.64 7.74
CA VAL A 583 1.93 -2.00 8.22
C VAL A 583 0.41 -2.25 8.32
N PRO A 584 -0.17 -3.20 7.55
CA PRO A 584 -1.55 -3.63 7.77
C PRO A 584 -1.69 -4.34 9.12
N LEU A 585 -2.77 -4.06 9.86
CA LEU A 585 -2.99 -4.64 11.20
C LEU A 585 -2.93 -6.17 11.23
N VAL A 586 -3.49 -6.84 10.20
CA VAL A 586 -3.48 -8.31 10.04
C VAL A 586 -2.06 -8.88 9.90
N GLY A 587 -1.09 -8.06 9.47
CA GLY A 587 0.31 -8.43 9.37
C GLY A 587 1.17 -7.89 10.52
N PHE A 588 0.65 -7.12 11.47
CA PHE A 588 1.47 -6.40 12.46
C PHE A 588 2.36 -7.36 13.27
N ASP A 589 1.78 -8.46 13.76
CA ASP A 589 2.49 -9.52 14.49
C ASP A 589 3.48 -10.31 13.61
N THR A 590 3.43 -10.15 12.27
CA THR A 590 4.42 -10.71 11.34
C THR A 590 5.56 -9.74 11.06
N PHE A 591 5.29 -8.42 11.06
CA PHE A 591 6.33 -7.38 10.95
C PHE A 591 7.08 -7.15 12.28
N PHE A 592 6.40 -7.37 13.41
CA PHE A 592 6.96 -7.25 14.76
C PHE A 592 6.67 -8.53 15.58
N PRO A 593 7.27 -9.68 15.23
CA PRO A 593 6.98 -10.99 15.85
C PRO A 593 7.58 -11.16 17.26
N THR A 594 8.28 -10.14 17.76
CA THR A 594 8.87 -10.07 19.10
C THR A 594 8.43 -8.78 19.78
N HIS A 595 8.29 -8.82 21.10
CA HIS A 595 8.02 -7.65 21.93
C HIS A 595 8.96 -6.49 21.59
N ILE A 596 8.41 -5.33 21.25
CA ILE A 596 9.18 -4.09 21.02
C ILE A 596 9.57 -3.52 22.39
N ASP A 597 10.85 -3.64 22.75
CA ASP A 597 11.42 -2.99 23.93
C ASP A 597 12.03 -1.63 23.54
N PRO A 598 11.48 -0.49 23.99
CA PRO A 598 12.02 0.84 23.68
C PRO A 598 13.46 1.08 24.17
N ALA A 599 13.99 0.25 25.06
CA ALA A 599 15.38 0.32 25.51
C ALA A 599 16.37 -0.43 24.59
N GLN A 600 15.90 -1.05 23.50
CA GLN A 600 16.70 -1.84 22.57
C GLN A 600 16.55 -1.35 21.13
N SER A 601 17.66 -1.32 20.39
CA SER A 601 17.68 -1.02 18.96
C SER A 601 16.82 -2.02 18.17
N ASN A 602 16.03 -1.50 17.24
CA ASN A 602 15.26 -2.29 16.29
C ASN A 602 15.52 -1.73 14.89
N GLN A 603 16.32 -2.46 14.10
CA GLN A 603 16.80 -2.02 12.78
C GLN A 603 15.72 -1.43 11.87
N LYS A 604 14.47 -1.92 11.93
CA LYS A 604 13.36 -1.35 11.14
C LYS A 604 12.89 -0.01 11.71
N ILE A 605 12.61 0.07 13.01
CA ILE A 605 12.14 1.29 13.68
C ILE A 605 13.22 2.38 13.63
N ASP A 606 14.48 2.00 13.86
CA ASP A 606 15.63 2.88 13.83
C ASP A 606 15.82 3.49 12.43
N ALA A 607 15.71 2.68 11.37
CA ALA A 607 15.76 3.15 9.98
C ALA A 607 14.56 4.01 9.58
N GLU A 608 13.35 3.69 10.04
CA GLU A 608 12.16 4.54 9.84
C GLU A 608 12.31 5.90 10.56
N PHE A 609 12.97 5.95 11.72
CA PHE A 609 13.26 7.19 12.45
C PHE A 609 14.40 8.01 11.83
N GLU A 610 15.45 7.35 11.33
CA GLU A 610 16.51 8.01 10.55
C GLU A 610 15.92 8.62 9.27
N MET A 611 15.04 7.88 8.57
CA MET A 611 14.33 8.36 7.39
C MET A 611 13.48 9.61 7.66
N LEU A 612 12.79 9.69 8.81
CA LEU A 612 12.10 10.92 9.24
C LEU A 612 13.08 12.09 9.46
N THR A 613 14.26 11.81 10.02
CA THR A 613 15.32 12.80 10.23
C THR A 613 15.89 13.32 8.91
N GLN A 614 16.11 12.44 7.94
CA GLN A 614 16.55 12.80 6.58
C GLN A 614 15.46 13.58 5.82
N THR A 615 14.18 13.18 5.95
CA THR A 615 13.03 13.84 5.31
C THR A 615 12.89 15.31 5.73
N LYS A 616 13.31 15.67 6.96
CA LYS A 616 13.38 17.07 7.44
C LYS A 616 14.20 18.00 6.52
N VAL A 617 15.20 17.47 5.80
CA VAL A 617 16.04 18.23 4.87
C VAL A 617 15.34 18.47 3.52
N LEU A 618 14.52 17.50 3.08
CA LEU A 618 13.74 17.59 1.84
C LEU A 618 12.51 18.51 1.99
N MET A 619 12.00 18.65 3.21
CA MET A 619 10.79 19.43 3.50
C MET A 619 11.07 20.93 3.59
N ARG A 620 10.16 21.72 3.02
CA ARG A 620 10.25 23.20 3.00
C ARG A 620 10.31 23.77 4.42
N LYS A 621 11.45 24.36 4.81
CA LYS A 621 11.60 25.24 5.98
C LYS A 621 10.42 26.22 6.04
N HIS A 622 9.72 26.30 7.19
CA HIS A 622 8.58 27.21 7.37
C HIS A 622 9.01 28.49 8.10
N PRO A 623 8.40 29.65 7.79
CA PRO A 623 8.70 30.89 8.49
C PRO A 623 8.09 30.91 9.90
N HIS A 624 8.76 31.63 10.79
CA HIS A 624 8.42 31.82 12.21
C HIS A 624 8.40 33.32 12.58
N THR A 625 8.07 34.18 11.61
CA THR A 625 8.21 35.64 11.69
C THR A 625 7.36 36.26 12.79
N GLU A 626 6.17 35.72 13.06
CA GLU A 626 5.32 36.20 14.17
C GLU A 626 5.92 35.86 15.54
N ALA A 627 6.54 34.68 15.66
CA ALA A 627 7.15 34.20 16.90
C ALA A 627 8.43 34.96 17.28
N LEU A 628 9.13 35.50 16.28
CA LEU A 628 10.41 36.21 16.41
C LEU A 628 10.27 37.73 16.63
N LYS A 629 9.05 38.29 16.58
CA LYS A 629 8.82 39.71 16.93
C LYS A 629 9.22 39.97 18.38
N GLU A 630 9.86 41.11 18.63
CA GLU A 630 10.38 41.52 19.96
C GLU A 630 9.31 41.37 21.06
N GLU A 631 8.08 41.81 20.81
CA GLU A 631 6.94 41.69 21.74
C GLU A 631 6.45 40.25 21.98
N ASN A 632 6.98 39.25 21.29
CA ASN A 632 6.60 37.84 21.35
C ASN A 632 7.71 36.91 21.84
N ILE A 633 8.98 37.32 21.79
CA ILE A 633 10.14 36.49 22.21
C ILE A 633 9.92 35.92 23.62
N ASP A 634 9.58 36.77 24.59
CA ASP A 634 9.33 36.39 25.99
C ASP A 634 8.13 35.46 26.20
N LYS A 635 7.24 35.31 25.20
CA LYS A 635 6.06 34.44 25.29
C LYS A 635 6.40 32.99 24.91
N ASN A 636 7.59 32.74 24.35
CA ASN A 636 8.07 31.42 23.98
C ASN A 636 8.82 30.77 25.16
N ARG A 637 8.48 29.53 25.49
CA ARG A 637 9.11 28.74 26.57
C ARG A 637 10.44 28.12 26.13
N ASN A 638 10.55 27.79 24.85
CA ASN A 638 11.77 27.37 24.19
C ASN A 638 11.94 28.21 22.90
N HIS A 639 13.11 28.80 22.69
CA HIS A 639 13.39 29.66 21.53
C HIS A 639 13.71 28.87 20.25
N GLU A 640 13.98 27.56 20.36
CA GLU A 640 14.21 26.65 19.24
C GLU A 640 12.90 25.97 18.76
N VAL A 641 11.85 26.01 19.57
CA VAL A 641 10.53 25.40 19.29
C VAL A 641 9.48 26.51 19.12
N LEU A 642 9.48 27.09 17.92
CA LEU A 642 8.60 28.20 17.55
C LEU A 642 7.44 27.71 16.66
N PRO A 643 6.23 28.31 16.77
CA PRO A 643 5.12 27.99 15.90
C PRO A 643 5.42 28.47 14.47
N ALA A 644 5.11 27.65 13.46
CA ALA A 644 5.21 28.05 12.07
C ALA A 644 4.05 28.99 11.69
N ASP A 645 4.33 30.12 11.05
CA ASP A 645 3.34 31.19 10.80
C ASP A 645 2.08 30.67 10.08
N ARG A 646 2.26 29.72 9.14
CA ARG A 646 1.17 29.05 8.39
C ARG A 646 0.17 28.29 9.28
N HIS A 647 0.60 27.85 10.45
CA HIS A 647 -0.17 27.01 11.38
C HIS A 647 -0.49 27.72 12.70
N LEU A 648 0.01 28.95 12.90
CA LEU A 648 -0.12 29.73 14.12
C LEU A 648 -1.57 29.92 14.57
N VAL A 649 -1.80 29.82 15.87
CA VAL A 649 -3.08 30.13 16.52
C VAL A 649 -3.10 31.62 16.91
N SER A 650 -4.03 32.39 16.33
CA SER A 650 -4.21 33.81 16.64
C SER A 650 -5.35 33.99 17.64
N LEU A 651 -5.07 34.53 18.81
CA LEU A 651 -6.08 34.79 19.84
C LEU A 651 -7.14 35.77 19.31
N THR A 652 -8.42 35.39 19.41
CA THR A 652 -9.54 36.18 18.85
C THR A 652 -10.10 37.21 19.84
N ASP A 653 -10.06 36.93 21.15
CA ASP A 653 -10.45 37.89 22.19
C ASP A 653 -9.41 39.01 22.32
N ASP A 654 -9.79 40.26 21.98
CA ASP A 654 -8.97 41.45 22.27
C ASP A 654 -8.96 41.78 23.77
N ILE A 655 -7.76 41.96 24.33
CA ILE A 655 -7.56 42.38 25.72
C ILE A 655 -6.54 43.50 25.73
N LYS A 656 -7.00 44.73 26.02
CA LYS A 656 -6.20 45.96 26.07
C LYS A 656 -4.83 45.74 26.74
N GLY A 657 -3.76 45.98 25.98
CA GLY A 657 -2.38 45.80 26.43
C GLY A 657 -1.80 44.40 26.16
N ARG A 658 -2.47 43.59 25.34
CA ARG A 658 -1.97 42.32 24.79
C ARG A 658 -2.22 42.28 23.29
N ASN A 659 -1.30 41.66 22.55
CA ASN A 659 -1.52 41.32 21.14
C ASN A 659 -2.23 39.95 21.01
N GLN A 660 -2.28 39.42 19.79
CA GLN A 660 -2.99 38.21 19.42
C GLN A 660 -2.10 36.95 19.39
N TYR A 661 -0.81 37.07 19.74
CA TYR A 661 0.14 35.95 19.69
C TYR A 661 0.06 35.03 20.91
N ILE A 662 0.18 33.73 20.64
CA ILE A 662 0.49 32.67 21.60
C ILE A 662 1.36 31.62 20.90
N ASN A 663 2.31 30.99 21.61
CA ASN A 663 3.06 29.86 21.06
C ASN A 663 2.16 28.61 21.03
N ALA A 664 1.35 28.52 19.99
CA ALA A 664 0.48 27.39 19.70
C ALA A 664 0.22 27.23 18.19
N VAL A 665 0.01 26.00 17.73
CA VAL A 665 -0.27 25.66 16.33
C VAL A 665 -1.50 24.78 16.16
N PHE A 666 -2.23 25.00 15.07
CA PHE A 666 -3.27 24.09 14.59
C PHE A 666 -2.67 22.86 13.92
N VAL A 667 -3.04 21.69 14.44
CA VAL A 667 -2.66 20.38 13.90
C VAL A 667 -3.91 19.62 13.43
N LYS A 668 -3.76 18.90 12.32
CA LYS A 668 -4.83 18.09 11.73
C LYS A 668 -5.00 16.81 12.54
N THR A 669 -6.25 16.40 12.74
CA THR A 669 -6.59 15.02 13.13
C THR A 669 -7.01 14.24 11.87
N LEU A 670 -7.41 12.97 12.01
CA LEU A 670 -7.97 12.20 10.88
C LEU A 670 -9.24 12.84 10.28
N PHE A 671 -10.01 13.58 11.09
CA PHE A 671 -11.35 14.07 10.76
C PHE A 671 -11.50 15.60 10.67
N ALA A 672 -10.47 16.37 11.03
CA ALA A 672 -10.51 17.83 11.01
C ALA A 672 -9.13 18.48 10.77
N ASN A 673 -9.07 19.42 9.81
CA ASN A 673 -7.88 20.21 9.47
C ASN A 673 -7.39 21.17 10.59
N ARG A 674 -8.21 21.34 11.64
CA ARG A 674 -7.92 22.10 12.87
C ARG A 674 -8.42 21.35 14.12
N GLY A 675 -8.28 20.02 14.13
CA GLY A 675 -8.84 19.17 15.19
C GLY A 675 -8.10 19.25 16.53
N CYS A 676 -6.80 19.56 16.51
CA CYS A 676 -6.01 19.79 17.71
C CYS A 676 -5.32 21.15 17.67
N ILE A 677 -5.07 21.68 18.86
CA ILE A 677 -4.20 22.81 19.12
C ILE A 677 -3.04 22.28 19.97
N LEU A 678 -1.81 22.33 19.46
CA LEU A 678 -0.62 22.06 20.28
C LEU A 678 -0.10 23.38 20.84
N THR A 679 0.22 23.44 22.13
CA THR A 679 0.74 24.63 22.83
C THR A 679 1.79 24.23 23.85
N GLN A 680 2.72 25.14 24.16
CA GLN A 680 3.54 25.04 25.37
C GLN A 680 2.67 25.17 26.64
N LEU A 681 3.16 24.66 27.78
CA LEU A 681 2.62 24.97 29.10
C LEU A 681 2.70 26.48 29.38
N PRO A 682 1.63 27.13 29.88
CA PRO A 682 1.60 28.57 30.12
C PRO A 682 2.76 29.10 30.98
N LEU A 683 3.23 30.29 30.64
CA LEU A 683 4.21 31.07 31.40
C LEU A 683 3.46 32.03 32.35
N PRO A 684 4.09 32.57 33.42
CA PRO A 684 3.40 33.41 34.41
C PRO A 684 2.62 34.58 33.79
N HIS A 685 3.18 35.20 32.76
CA HIS A 685 2.62 36.32 32.01
C HIS A 685 1.70 35.92 30.86
N THR A 686 1.63 34.64 30.46
CA THR A 686 0.70 34.12 29.42
C THR A 686 -0.47 33.32 30.01
N LEU A 687 -0.58 33.23 31.35
CA LEU A 687 -1.71 32.63 32.08
C LEU A 687 -3.11 33.13 31.67
N ILE A 688 -3.21 34.33 31.10
CA ILE A 688 -4.46 34.89 30.56
C ILE A 688 -4.73 34.44 29.11
N ASP A 689 -3.69 34.14 28.34
CA ASP A 689 -3.79 33.84 26.91
C ASP A 689 -4.24 32.40 26.65
N ILE A 690 -3.88 31.45 27.51
CA ILE A 690 -4.45 30.09 27.45
C ILE A 690 -5.98 30.13 27.63
N TRP A 691 -6.49 31.03 28.47
CA TRP A 691 -7.94 31.19 28.63
C TRP A 691 -8.59 31.98 27.49
N ARG A 692 -7.90 32.96 26.86
CA ARG A 692 -8.32 33.59 25.58
C ARG A 692 -8.38 32.57 24.44
N LEU A 693 -7.47 31.60 24.41
CA LEU A 693 -7.45 30.52 23.42
C LEU A 693 -8.67 29.60 23.65
N VAL A 694 -8.90 29.19 24.90
CA VAL A 694 -10.02 28.31 25.26
C VAL A 694 -11.39 28.93 24.98
N THR A 695 -11.58 30.24 25.24
CA THR A 695 -12.81 30.94 24.85
C THR A 695 -12.87 31.22 23.35
N GLY A 696 -11.78 31.72 22.78
CA GLY A 696 -11.72 32.19 21.40
C GLY A 696 -11.83 31.12 20.32
N TYR A 697 -11.53 29.85 20.67
CA TYR A 697 -11.66 28.67 19.81
C TYR A 697 -12.61 27.60 20.34
N ASP A 698 -13.47 27.97 21.30
CA ASP A 698 -14.54 27.11 21.82
C ASP A 698 -14.05 25.75 22.35
N VAL A 699 -12.90 25.72 23.03
CA VAL A 699 -12.28 24.48 23.53
C VAL A 699 -13.12 23.86 24.65
N ASN A 700 -13.47 22.58 24.51
CA ASN A 700 -14.14 21.78 25.56
C ASN A 700 -13.15 20.91 26.35
N THR A 701 -12.08 20.42 25.73
CA THR A 701 -11.10 19.51 26.34
C THR A 701 -9.67 20.04 26.26
N ILE A 702 -8.99 20.01 27.40
CA ILE A 702 -7.58 20.37 27.57
C ILE A 702 -6.84 19.12 28.07
N VAL A 703 -5.77 18.74 27.38
CA VAL A 703 -4.83 17.68 27.78
C VAL A 703 -3.54 18.34 28.26
N SER A 704 -3.08 17.94 29.43
CA SER A 704 -1.86 18.43 30.08
C SER A 704 -0.93 17.26 30.38
N LEU A 705 0.15 17.16 29.60
CA LEU A 705 1.14 16.10 29.69
C LEU A 705 2.39 16.60 30.42
N GLY A 706 2.83 15.87 31.44
CA GLY A 706 4.10 16.12 32.10
C GLY A 706 4.02 16.05 33.62
N SER A 707 5.13 15.66 34.24
CA SER A 707 5.24 15.59 35.70
C SER A 707 5.57 16.94 36.33
N GLU A 708 5.07 17.18 37.55
CA GLU A 708 5.18 18.48 38.23
C GLU A 708 6.58 18.78 38.81
N VAL A 709 7.56 17.90 38.57
CA VAL A 709 8.89 17.87 39.16
C VAL A 709 9.71 19.16 38.92
N LEU A 710 9.41 19.93 37.88
CA LEU A 710 10.19 21.11 37.46
C LEU A 710 9.85 22.43 38.18
N GLY A 711 9.20 22.36 39.34
CA GLY A 711 9.20 23.43 40.34
C GLY A 711 8.21 24.59 40.09
N PRO A 712 7.95 25.41 41.14
CA PRO A 712 6.86 26.39 41.15
C PRO A 712 7.07 27.58 40.20
N GLU A 713 8.30 27.87 39.78
CA GLU A 713 8.61 28.99 38.89
C GLU A 713 8.44 28.64 37.40
N LYS A 714 8.60 27.35 37.02
CA LYS A 714 8.48 26.91 35.62
C LYS A 714 7.12 26.31 35.28
N ASN A 715 6.40 25.75 36.25
CA ASN A 715 5.10 25.10 36.05
C ASN A 715 3.97 25.89 36.73
N CYS A 716 3.33 26.80 35.97
CA CYS A 716 2.32 27.70 36.50
C CYS A 716 0.93 27.05 36.50
N CYS A 717 0.39 26.77 37.69
CA CYS A 717 -0.94 26.18 37.84
C CYS A 717 -2.05 27.16 37.38
N TYR A 718 -2.52 26.99 36.15
CA TYR A 718 -3.54 27.84 35.52
C TYR A 718 -4.99 27.41 35.82
N TRP A 719 -5.20 26.31 36.56
CA TRP A 719 -6.52 25.79 36.94
C TRP A 719 -6.60 25.44 38.43
N PRO A 720 -7.79 25.50 39.05
CA PRO A 720 -8.00 25.10 40.45
C PRO A 720 -7.98 23.57 40.60
N ARG A 721 -7.21 23.07 41.58
CA ARG A 721 -7.09 21.64 41.88
C ARG A 721 -7.95 21.14 43.05
N GLU A 722 -8.59 22.07 43.75
CA GLU A 722 -9.50 21.85 44.88
C GLU A 722 -10.73 22.75 44.73
N GLN A 723 -11.86 22.36 45.34
CA GLN A 723 -13.11 23.14 45.38
C GLN A 723 -13.00 24.34 46.34
N LYS A 724 -12.09 25.27 46.03
CA LYS A 724 -11.85 26.54 46.73
C LYS A 724 -12.45 27.71 45.94
N HIS A 725 -12.15 28.94 46.34
CA HIS A 725 -12.56 30.15 45.61
C HIS A 725 -12.09 30.12 44.14
N PRO A 726 -12.88 30.66 43.18
CA PRO A 726 -12.49 30.70 41.77
C PRO A 726 -11.16 31.42 41.55
N MET A 727 -10.27 30.80 40.76
CA MET A 727 -9.07 31.46 40.26
C MET A 727 -9.47 32.50 39.20
N LYS A 728 -8.72 33.60 39.11
CA LYS A 728 -9.05 34.74 38.24
C LYS A 728 -7.87 35.12 37.36
N PHE A 729 -8.10 35.14 36.05
CA PHE A 729 -7.10 35.47 35.03
C PHE A 729 -7.69 36.57 34.14
N GLY A 730 -7.45 37.84 34.49
CA GLY A 730 -8.04 38.99 33.80
C GLY A 730 -9.58 38.98 33.83
N PRO A 731 -10.28 38.84 32.69
CA PRO A 731 -11.73 38.73 32.64
C PRO A 731 -12.25 37.34 33.03
N PHE A 732 -11.41 36.31 33.05
CA PHE A 732 -11.84 34.93 33.25
C PHE A 732 -11.87 34.55 34.74
N ALA A 733 -12.93 33.85 35.15
CA ALA A 733 -13.03 33.17 36.43
C ALA A 733 -13.17 31.66 36.20
N VAL A 734 -12.35 30.89 36.91
CA VAL A 734 -12.12 29.45 36.69
C VAL A 734 -12.38 28.72 38.01
N THR A 735 -13.32 27.78 38.01
CA THR A 735 -13.82 27.12 39.22
C THR A 735 -13.83 25.61 39.03
N LEU A 736 -13.32 24.83 40.00
CA LEU A 736 -13.41 23.37 39.93
C LEU A 736 -14.84 22.93 40.24
N LEU A 737 -15.44 22.13 39.36
CA LEU A 737 -16.73 21.47 39.60
C LEU A 737 -16.52 20.08 40.21
N SER A 738 -15.78 19.21 39.53
CA SER A 738 -15.42 17.88 40.02
C SER A 738 -13.98 17.49 39.67
N LYS A 739 -13.45 16.49 40.38
CA LYS A 739 -12.16 15.86 40.11
C LYS A 739 -12.35 14.35 40.20
N GLU A 740 -11.82 13.61 39.22
CA GLU A 740 -11.91 12.16 39.12
C GLU A 740 -10.53 11.57 38.80
N GLN A 741 -10.20 10.41 39.38
CA GLN A 741 -8.98 9.68 39.07
C GLN A 741 -9.32 8.56 38.09
N LEU A 742 -8.72 8.57 36.90
CA LEU A 742 -9.07 7.67 35.81
C LEU A 742 -8.03 6.56 35.60
N GLY A 743 -6.77 6.82 35.94
CA GLY A 743 -5.67 5.85 35.90
C GLY A 743 -4.70 6.03 37.06
N GLU A 744 -3.53 5.40 37.00
CA GLU A 744 -2.50 5.55 38.05
C GLU A 744 -1.92 6.97 38.07
N HIS A 745 -1.75 7.57 36.90
CA HIS A 745 -1.18 8.90 36.69
C HIS A 745 -2.13 9.88 36.00
N LEU A 746 -3.26 9.40 35.47
CA LEU A 746 -4.27 10.17 34.75
C LEU A 746 -5.42 10.65 35.66
N THR A 747 -5.63 11.96 35.71
CA THR A 747 -6.68 12.63 36.49
C THR A 747 -7.54 13.52 35.59
N SER A 748 -8.86 13.47 35.73
CA SER A 748 -9.80 14.40 35.10
C SER A 748 -10.24 15.49 36.08
N TYR A 749 -10.39 16.72 35.56
CA TYR A 749 -10.91 17.89 36.28
C TYR A 749 -12.02 18.52 35.42
N SER A 750 -13.27 18.50 35.89
CA SER A 750 -14.35 19.31 35.31
C SER A 750 -14.26 20.73 35.86
N ILE A 751 -14.15 21.72 34.97
CA ILE A 751 -13.88 23.11 35.30
C ILE A 751 -14.96 24.02 34.70
N GLN A 752 -15.60 24.84 35.54
CA GLN A 752 -16.44 25.93 35.08
C GLN A 752 -15.59 27.15 34.73
N LEU A 753 -15.69 27.57 33.47
CA LEU A 753 -15.09 28.80 32.95
C LEU A 753 -16.18 29.86 32.71
N LYS A 754 -15.96 31.08 33.24
CA LYS A 754 -16.88 32.21 33.11
C LYS A 754 -16.13 33.48 32.72
N SER A 755 -16.57 34.16 31.66
CA SER A 755 -15.98 35.43 31.22
C SER A 755 -16.72 36.64 31.81
N LYS A 756 -15.98 37.71 32.12
CA LYS A 756 -16.52 38.96 32.67
C LYS A 756 -17.28 39.75 31.59
N GLY A 757 -18.58 39.47 31.49
CA GLY A 757 -19.50 40.11 30.55
C GLY A 757 -20.55 39.13 30.04
N THR A 758 -20.27 37.83 30.08
CA THR A 758 -21.23 36.78 29.72
C THR A 758 -22.07 36.36 30.93
N SER A 759 -23.37 36.24 30.73
CA SER A 759 -24.26 35.55 31.69
C SER A 759 -24.00 34.04 31.70
N LYS A 760 -23.72 33.47 30.52
CA LYS A 760 -23.31 32.08 30.30
C LYS A 760 -21.93 31.80 30.93
N SER A 761 -21.83 30.63 31.56
CA SER A 761 -20.58 29.91 31.87
C SER A 761 -20.54 28.64 31.03
N ARG A 762 -19.34 28.14 30.73
CA ARG A 762 -19.10 26.87 30.04
C ARG A 762 -18.41 25.87 30.98
N GLU A 763 -18.54 24.60 30.67
CA GLU A 763 -17.74 23.53 31.26
C GLU A 763 -16.54 23.25 30.34
N VAL A 764 -15.41 22.88 30.93
CA VAL A 764 -14.17 22.49 30.25
C VAL A 764 -13.57 21.32 31.01
N THR A 765 -13.28 20.22 30.33
CA THR A 765 -12.60 19.05 30.89
C THR A 765 -11.09 19.23 30.77
N LEU A 766 -10.35 19.10 31.86
CA LEU A 766 -8.89 19.06 31.85
C LEU A 766 -8.40 17.69 32.28
N LEU A 767 -7.77 16.97 31.35
CA LEU A 767 -7.13 15.68 31.54
C LEU A 767 -5.65 15.90 31.82
N HIS A 768 -5.19 15.57 33.03
CA HIS A 768 -3.81 15.74 33.47
C HIS A 768 -3.12 14.40 33.60
N TYR A 769 -2.04 14.18 32.84
CA TYR A 769 -1.20 12.99 32.91
C TYR A 769 0.15 13.30 33.56
N SER A 770 0.24 12.93 34.83
CA SER A 770 1.40 13.25 35.71
C SER A 770 2.60 12.31 35.55
N GLY A 771 2.44 11.21 34.81
CA GLY A 771 3.40 10.11 34.68
C GLY A 771 4.49 10.29 33.62
N TRP A 772 4.52 11.43 32.91
CA TRP A 772 5.55 11.72 31.91
C TRP A 772 6.67 12.57 32.55
N SER A 773 7.69 11.91 33.09
CA SER A 773 8.82 12.55 33.79
C SER A 773 10.18 12.33 33.12
N GLY A 774 10.29 11.34 32.23
CA GLY A 774 11.42 11.12 31.33
C GLY A 774 10.96 11.11 29.87
N GLU A 775 11.71 10.46 29.00
CA GLU A 775 11.39 10.32 27.56
C GLU A 775 10.08 9.54 27.34
N LEU A 776 9.85 8.51 28.15
CA LEU A 776 8.69 7.61 28.04
C LEU A 776 7.66 7.83 29.17
N PRO A 777 6.36 7.54 28.92
CA PRO A 777 5.31 7.60 29.94
C PRO A 777 5.41 6.42 30.92
N ALA A 778 5.18 6.67 32.21
CA ALA A 778 5.26 5.64 33.26
C ALA A 778 4.15 4.57 33.22
N SER A 779 3.00 4.87 32.60
CA SER A 779 1.87 3.93 32.40
C SER A 779 1.36 4.02 30.97
N THR A 780 1.55 2.94 30.19
CA THR A 780 0.98 2.79 28.85
C THR A 780 -0.56 2.65 28.85
N PRO A 781 -1.20 1.90 29.77
CA PRO A 781 -2.67 1.82 29.85
C PRO A 781 -3.35 3.17 30.06
N ASP A 782 -2.76 4.06 30.88
CA ASP A 782 -3.26 5.42 31.07
C ASP A 782 -3.20 6.24 29.76
N VAL A 783 -2.12 6.10 28.98
CA VAL A 783 -1.94 6.82 27.70
C VAL A 783 -2.91 6.29 26.63
N ILE A 784 -3.14 4.97 26.57
CA ILE A 784 -4.19 4.39 25.70
C ILE A 784 -5.56 4.94 26.10
N SER A 785 -5.91 4.92 27.39
CA SER A 785 -7.18 5.45 27.90
C SER A 785 -7.38 6.94 27.58
N LEU A 786 -6.29 7.73 27.60
CA LEU A 786 -6.30 9.14 27.19
C LEU A 786 -6.60 9.30 25.69
N VAL A 787 -5.99 8.48 24.83
CA VAL A 787 -6.24 8.48 23.38
C VAL A 787 -7.68 8.03 23.06
N ASP A 788 -8.22 7.03 23.76
CA ASP A 788 -9.60 6.59 23.58
C ASP A 788 -10.62 7.68 23.96
N MET A 789 -10.39 8.40 25.07
CA MET A 789 -11.21 9.56 25.45
C MET A 789 -11.13 10.71 24.43
N MET A 790 -9.94 11.04 23.92
CA MET A 790 -9.80 12.04 22.85
C MET A 790 -10.48 11.59 21.55
N THR A 791 -10.41 10.31 21.22
CA THR A 791 -10.95 9.75 19.97
C THR A 791 -12.48 9.71 19.99
N SER A 792 -13.08 9.26 21.09
CA SER A 792 -14.55 9.26 21.26
C SER A 792 -15.15 10.66 21.14
N GLN A 793 -14.56 11.67 21.81
CA GLN A 793 -14.99 13.08 21.69
C GLN A 793 -14.83 13.64 20.27
N SER A 794 -13.92 13.09 19.44
CA SER A 794 -13.71 13.55 18.05
C SER A 794 -14.81 13.10 17.06
N MET A 795 -15.68 12.17 17.48
CA MET A 795 -16.77 11.62 16.67
C MET A 795 -18.07 12.42 16.75
N ASP A 796 -18.24 13.27 17.78
CA ASP A 796 -19.40 14.15 17.89
C ASP A 796 -19.48 15.16 16.73
N GLU A 797 -20.72 15.63 16.45
CA GLU A 797 -20.99 16.57 15.37
C GLU A 797 -20.49 18.00 15.68
N GLU A 798 -20.52 18.40 16.96
CA GLU A 798 -19.99 19.69 17.43
C GLU A 798 -18.47 19.60 17.62
N LYS A 799 -17.71 19.83 16.53
CA LYS A 799 -16.25 19.64 16.49
C LYS A 799 -15.46 20.78 17.14
N HIS A 800 -15.35 20.72 18.46
CA HIS A 800 -14.44 21.53 19.26
C HIS A 800 -12.96 21.07 19.08
N PRO A 801 -11.97 21.98 19.03
CA PRO A 801 -10.56 21.61 18.98
C PRO A 801 -10.05 21.20 20.36
N VAL A 802 -9.33 20.07 20.44
CA VAL A 802 -8.67 19.64 21.69
C VAL A 802 -7.34 20.37 21.84
N VAL A 803 -7.13 21.02 22.99
CA VAL A 803 -5.83 21.59 23.36
C VAL A 803 -4.96 20.50 23.97
N VAL A 804 -3.74 20.31 23.46
CA VAL A 804 -2.73 19.41 24.04
C VAL A 804 -1.49 20.21 24.34
N GLN A 805 -0.92 20.04 25.55
CA GLN A 805 0.27 20.79 25.96
C GLN A 805 1.29 19.93 26.72
N CYS A 806 2.55 20.34 26.58
CA CYS A 806 3.72 19.84 27.31
C CYS A 806 4.71 21.02 27.53
N MET A 807 5.97 20.75 27.83
CA MET A 807 6.99 21.80 28.11
C MET A 807 7.73 22.28 26.87
#